data_AF-A0A835JAQ7-F1
#
_entry.id   AF-A0A835JAQ7-F1
#
_cell.length_a   1.000
_cell.length_b   1.000
_cell.length_c   1.000
_cell.angle_alpha   90.00
_cell.angle_beta   90.00
_cell.angle_gamma   90.00
#
_symmetry.space_group_name_H-M   'P 1'
#
loop_
_entity.id
_entity.type
_entity.pdbx_description
1 polymer ?
#
loop_
_entity_poly.entity_id
_entity_poly.type
_entity_poly.pdbx_seq_one_letter_code
_entity_poly.pdbx_strand_id
1 'polypeptide(L)'
;MAEEEDEVVLAPIVSTMGSIAKLSRNSFPDGFVFGSSSSAYQFEGETNKSGKGPNIWDTFIEEHPERINDHSNANAAVDFYRHYKEDVQRMKGMGMDAFRFSISWSRVLPNGRPSAGINEAGIQLYNNLIDQLIRNGQPKISGATEVYTVTHHLLLAHATAVKLYKEKYQTCQGGEIGITLVSHWCEPYSTSESIRMATKRSLDFMLGWYMDLVTKGDYPQNMHDYVGGRLPKFNEESKMLRGSYDFIGVNYYTYYAKNVEDANYKNIGFMEDARVNWPGIRRLLNYIKDAYENSTIYITENGVDGVNSSSLEEALDDHVREQSYIDIFDNILESINIDDFSRYSFPDDFVFGTSSSAYQYEGETNKHGRGPAIWDTFTEEHTERISDHSNGNVAVDFYHRYKEDVQRMKDMGMDAFRFSISWSRVLPHGRLSAGVNEEGIKFYNDLIDDLLENGLQPYVTLFHWDTPQALEDKYGGFLSPNIVNDFRDFVDLCFKNFGDRVKKWITLNEPWMFSVQGYDLGTMAPGRISVVVNDPHRSLNTGATEVYTVTHHLLLAHAAAVKLYKEKYQSSQGGQIGITLVSHWFEPYSNSEADQTATKRSLDFMLGWFMDPLTNGDYPRNMHDFVGGRLPKFTPEESESLKGSYDFIGINYYTTYYAQNTDADYQSVGFMSDARSNWTGERNGIPIGPQAGVKWLYIYPEGICKLLNYTKDQYRSPTIYITENGVDDVNNNASSLKEALSDPVREKSYKDHLKNVLRSINEHGVDVKGFFAWSLMDNFEWGSGYAVRFGLFYVDYSNNLKRYPKNSVKWFKQFLRRDSHSPVPHARPLSASDEKSKIEDGLVPDAKRPRNA
;
A
#
# COMPACT_ATOMS: atom_id res chain seq x y z
N MET A 1 12.41 52.72 19.92
CA MET A 1 11.61 52.54 21.16
C MET A 1 10.59 51.47 20.81
N ALA A 2 10.47 50.41 21.60
CA ALA A 2 9.57 49.25 21.37
C ALA A 2 9.81 48.53 20.01
N GLU A 3 9.97 47.21 19.89
CA GLU A 3 9.42 46.07 20.66
C GLU A 3 7.90 46.01 20.64
N GLU A 4 7.36 45.40 19.59
CA GLU A 4 6.16 44.57 19.64
C GLU A 4 6.41 43.40 18.66
N GLU A 5 6.44 42.17 19.18
CA GLU A 5 6.52 40.94 18.41
C GLU A 5 5.09 40.42 18.20
N ASP A 6 4.57 40.47 16.99
CA ASP A 6 3.27 39.86 16.64
C ASP A 6 3.47 38.39 16.21
N GLU A 7 2.62 37.52 16.74
CA GLU A 7 2.82 36.06 16.69
C GLU A 7 2.66 35.45 15.29
N VAL A 8 3.57 34.52 14.96
CA VAL A 8 3.34 33.59 13.84
C VAL A 8 2.29 32.57 14.28
N VAL A 9 1.03 32.79 13.88
CA VAL A 9 -0.10 31.90 14.17
C VAL A 9 0.10 30.55 13.48
N LEU A 10 0.71 29.62 14.20
CA LEU A 10 0.76 28.20 13.85
C LEU A 10 -0.61 27.57 14.09
N ALA A 11 -1.49 27.66 13.09
CA ALA A 11 -2.76 26.94 13.09
C ALA A 11 -2.48 25.41 13.23
N PRO A 12 -3.15 24.70 14.17
CA PRO A 12 -2.83 23.31 14.47
C PRO A 12 -3.19 22.39 13.30
N ILE A 13 -2.20 21.65 12.80
CA ILE A 13 -2.38 20.65 11.73
C ILE A 13 -2.97 19.37 12.34
N VAL A 14 -4.23 19.44 12.77
CA VAL A 14 -5.00 18.31 13.35
C VAL A 14 -6.42 18.28 12.77
N SER A 15 -6.53 18.05 11.47
CA SER A 15 -7.71 17.45 10.82
C SER A 15 -7.35 17.01 9.39
N THR A 16 -8.12 16.07 8.83
CA THR A 16 -7.96 15.45 7.49
C THR A 16 -6.96 14.29 7.32
N MET A 17 -6.78 13.45 8.35
CA MET A 17 -6.47 12.04 8.09
C MET A 17 -7.67 11.37 7.39
N GLY A 18 -7.61 11.25 6.06
CA GLY A 18 -8.56 10.46 5.28
C GLY A 18 -8.45 8.98 5.68
N SER A 19 -9.59 8.35 5.97
CA SER A 19 -9.65 7.10 6.71
C SER A 19 -8.91 5.94 6.03
N ILE A 20 -7.88 5.42 6.69
CA ILE A 20 -7.70 3.97 6.77
C ILE A 20 -9.04 3.40 7.26
N ALA A 21 -9.58 2.33 6.64
CA ALA A 21 -10.80 1.69 7.10
C ALA A 21 -10.77 1.45 8.63
N LYS A 22 -11.48 2.29 9.41
CA LYS A 22 -11.30 2.43 10.87
C LYS A 22 -11.26 1.06 11.55
N LEU A 23 -10.14 0.74 12.18
CA LEU A 23 -9.94 -0.51 12.88
C LEU A 23 -10.80 -0.53 14.15
N SER A 24 -12.02 -1.04 13.97
CA SER A 24 -12.97 -1.23 15.06
C SER A 24 -12.55 -2.38 15.96
N ARG A 25 -13.19 -2.53 17.12
CA ARG A 25 -13.03 -3.73 17.96
C ARG A 25 -13.36 -5.03 17.21
N ASN A 26 -14.22 -4.97 16.19
CA ASN A 26 -14.60 -6.10 15.33
C ASN A 26 -13.53 -6.44 14.26
N SER A 27 -12.46 -5.66 14.17
CA SER A 27 -11.31 -5.91 13.28
C SER A 27 -10.25 -6.82 13.93
N PHE A 28 -10.45 -7.19 15.19
CA PHE A 28 -9.62 -8.11 15.95
C PHE A 28 -10.36 -9.45 16.17
N PRO A 29 -9.66 -10.57 16.45
CA PRO A 29 -10.30 -11.85 16.70
C PRO A 29 -11.28 -11.82 17.88
N ASP A 30 -12.34 -12.64 17.83
CA ASP A 30 -13.28 -12.80 18.94
C ASP A 30 -12.53 -13.18 20.23
N GLY A 31 -12.75 -12.39 21.29
CA GLY A 31 -12.05 -12.56 22.57
C GLY A 31 -10.75 -11.76 22.72
N PHE A 32 -10.36 -10.92 21.74
CA PHE A 32 -9.25 -9.98 21.92
C PHE A 32 -9.55 -8.97 23.04
N VAL A 33 -8.58 -8.76 23.94
CA VAL A 33 -8.74 -7.96 25.16
C VAL A 33 -8.12 -6.58 24.98
N PHE A 34 -8.93 -5.53 24.98
CA PHE A 34 -8.46 -4.15 25.02
C PHE A 34 -8.37 -3.70 26.49
N GLY A 35 -7.29 -3.00 26.86
CA GLY A 35 -7.14 -2.54 28.24
C GLY A 35 -6.16 -1.40 28.44
N SER A 36 -6.34 -0.72 29.56
CA SER A 36 -5.46 0.37 30.02
C SER A 36 -4.56 -0.11 31.16
N SER A 37 -3.48 0.63 31.46
CA SER A 37 -2.57 0.29 32.54
C SER A 37 -2.08 1.48 33.37
N SER A 38 -1.70 1.21 34.61
CA SER A 38 -1.24 2.17 35.61
C SER A 38 -0.20 1.55 36.56
N SER A 39 0.36 2.36 37.46
CA SER A 39 1.19 1.88 38.57
C SER A 39 0.80 2.55 39.88
N ALA A 40 1.00 1.84 40.99
CA ALA A 40 0.65 2.30 42.33
C ALA A 40 1.27 3.67 42.66
N TYR A 41 2.54 3.86 42.28
CA TYR A 41 3.28 5.05 42.68
C TYR A 41 2.96 6.26 41.82
N GLN A 42 2.67 6.06 40.53
CA GLN A 42 2.27 7.14 39.62
C GLN A 42 0.80 7.55 39.79
N PHE A 43 -0.07 6.70 40.36
CA PHE A 43 -1.52 6.95 40.42
C PHE A 43 -2.11 7.09 41.83
N GLU A 44 -1.74 6.26 42.81
CA GLU A 44 -2.52 6.17 44.07
C GLU A 44 -2.50 7.47 44.89
N GLY A 45 -1.35 8.11 45.03
CA GLY A 45 -1.16 9.17 46.02
C GLY A 45 -1.08 8.63 47.46
N GLU A 46 -1.29 9.51 48.44
CA GLU A 46 -1.42 9.15 49.87
C GLU A 46 -0.27 8.25 50.36
N THR A 47 0.96 8.68 50.08
CA THR A 47 2.24 8.02 50.40
C THR A 47 2.47 7.83 51.90
N ASN A 48 2.20 8.88 52.69
CA ASN A 48 2.50 8.98 54.12
C ASN A 48 1.24 8.99 55.02
N LYS A 49 0.11 8.48 54.52
CA LYS A 49 -1.21 8.49 55.18
C LYS A 49 -1.89 7.13 55.11
N SER A 50 -3.05 7.01 55.77
CA SER A 50 -3.90 5.81 55.72
C SER A 50 -3.18 4.50 56.09
N GLY A 51 -2.21 4.59 56.99
CA GLY A 51 -1.41 3.44 57.47
C GLY A 51 -0.39 2.90 56.47
N LYS A 52 -0.15 3.54 55.33
CA LYS A 52 0.93 3.16 54.40
C LYS A 52 2.30 3.37 55.05
N GLY A 53 3.17 2.37 54.94
CA GLY A 53 4.59 2.51 55.26
C GLY A 53 5.38 3.09 54.07
N PRO A 54 6.55 3.69 54.31
CA PRO A 54 7.39 4.19 53.23
C PRO A 54 7.83 3.04 52.29
N ASN A 55 7.93 3.34 51.01
CA ASN A 55 8.57 2.48 50.01
C ASN A 55 9.84 3.14 49.45
N ILE A 56 10.64 2.39 48.69
CA ILE A 56 11.93 2.87 48.17
C ILE A 56 11.82 4.16 47.34
N TRP A 57 10.69 4.43 46.68
CA TRP A 57 10.47 5.70 45.97
C TRP A 57 10.14 6.87 46.90
N ASP A 58 9.47 6.63 48.03
CA ASP A 58 9.22 7.68 49.03
C ASP A 58 10.58 8.15 49.59
N THR A 59 11.39 7.18 50.04
CA THR A 59 12.75 7.45 50.56
C THR A 59 13.66 8.05 49.49
N PHE A 60 13.62 7.58 48.24
CA PHE A 60 14.45 8.15 47.17
C PHE A 60 14.08 9.62 46.87
N ILE A 61 12.80 9.99 46.89
CA ILE A 61 12.40 11.40 46.66
C ILE A 61 12.73 12.27 47.88
N GLU A 62 12.69 11.73 49.10
CA GLU A 62 13.08 12.44 50.33
C GLU A 62 14.61 12.61 50.46
N GLU A 63 15.41 11.61 50.05
CA GLU A 63 16.88 11.64 50.12
C GLU A 63 17.55 12.27 48.89
N HIS A 64 16.90 12.22 47.71
CA HIS A 64 17.42 12.72 46.43
C HIS A 64 16.43 13.62 45.64
N PRO A 65 15.85 14.67 46.25
CA PRO A 65 14.93 15.58 45.57
C PRO A 65 15.58 16.33 44.38
N GLU A 66 16.90 16.46 44.36
CA GLU A 66 17.67 17.03 43.25
C GLU A 66 17.64 16.18 41.97
N ARG A 67 17.17 14.91 42.06
CA ARG A 67 17.10 13.96 40.95
C ARG A 67 15.70 13.86 40.33
N ILE A 68 14.77 14.70 40.78
CA ILE A 68 13.42 14.85 40.22
C ILE A 68 13.36 16.20 39.49
N ASN A 69 13.07 16.18 38.19
CA ASN A 69 13.25 17.34 37.28
C ASN A 69 12.46 18.60 37.68
N ASP A 70 11.33 18.45 38.35
CA ASP A 70 10.45 19.53 38.83
C ASP A 70 10.41 19.62 40.38
N HIS A 71 11.24 18.83 41.07
CA HIS A 71 11.25 18.65 42.52
C HIS A 71 9.89 18.26 43.14
N SER A 72 8.99 17.65 42.35
CA SER A 72 7.69 17.16 42.82
C SER A 72 7.81 15.87 43.66
N ASN A 73 6.69 15.42 44.22
CA ASN A 73 6.57 14.16 44.95
C ASN A 73 5.21 13.50 44.71
N ALA A 74 5.15 12.18 44.88
CA ALA A 74 3.94 11.39 44.63
C ALA A 74 2.89 11.46 45.76
N ASN A 75 2.97 12.43 46.69
CA ASN A 75 2.06 12.50 47.84
C ASN A 75 0.59 12.73 47.42
N ALA A 76 0.39 13.43 46.30
CA ALA A 76 -0.90 13.54 45.62
C ALA A 76 -1.03 12.56 44.44
N ALA A 77 0.00 12.47 43.59
CA ALA A 77 -0.08 11.75 42.30
C ALA A 77 -1.32 12.22 41.51
N VAL A 78 -2.21 11.32 41.08
CA VAL A 78 -3.56 11.67 40.56
C VAL A 78 -4.69 11.37 41.57
N ASP A 79 -4.33 11.07 42.82
CA ASP A 79 -5.21 10.71 43.95
C ASP A 79 -6.22 9.60 43.64
N PHE A 80 -5.80 8.59 42.86
CA PHE A 80 -6.61 7.41 42.54
C PHE A 80 -7.04 6.65 43.82
N TYR A 81 -6.28 6.77 44.93
CA TYR A 81 -6.70 6.25 46.24
C TYR A 81 -8.08 6.76 46.68
N ARG A 82 -8.43 8.01 46.35
CA ARG A 82 -9.77 8.59 46.56
C ARG A 82 -10.72 8.39 45.38
N HIS A 83 -10.21 8.45 44.15
CA HIS A 83 -11.01 8.59 42.92
C HIS A 83 -11.17 7.33 42.05
N TYR A 84 -10.70 6.16 42.52
CA TYR A 84 -10.78 4.89 41.78
C TYR A 84 -12.18 4.53 41.26
N LYS A 85 -13.26 4.99 41.91
CA LYS A 85 -14.64 4.68 41.49
C LYS A 85 -15.03 5.45 40.24
N GLU A 86 -14.72 6.74 40.20
CA GLU A 86 -14.91 7.63 39.07
C GLU A 86 -14.03 7.18 37.90
N ASP A 87 -12.78 6.79 38.16
CA ASP A 87 -11.84 6.34 37.12
C ASP A 87 -12.20 4.97 36.54
N VAL A 88 -12.67 4.01 37.36
CA VAL A 88 -13.23 2.74 36.85
C VAL A 88 -14.50 2.96 36.03
N GLN A 89 -15.33 3.96 36.37
CA GLN A 89 -16.47 4.34 35.53
C GLN A 89 -16.03 4.96 34.19
N ARG A 90 -15.02 5.85 34.19
CA ARG A 90 -14.42 6.42 32.98
C ARG A 90 -13.86 5.33 32.05
N MET A 91 -13.09 4.39 32.59
CA MET A 91 -12.51 3.28 31.80
C MET A 91 -13.58 2.36 31.20
N LYS A 92 -14.68 2.12 31.91
CA LYS A 92 -15.85 1.42 31.34
C LYS A 92 -16.53 2.24 30.23
N GLY A 93 -16.62 3.56 30.39
CA GLY A 93 -17.13 4.46 29.35
C GLY A 93 -16.30 4.42 28.07
N MET A 94 -14.99 4.32 28.19
CA MET A 94 -14.04 4.16 27.07
C MET A 94 -13.97 2.73 26.49
N GLY A 95 -14.91 1.83 26.85
CA GLY A 95 -15.00 0.50 26.27
C GLY A 95 -13.80 -0.42 26.52
N MET A 96 -13.08 -0.25 27.63
CA MET A 96 -11.96 -1.12 28.02
C MET A 96 -12.48 -2.44 28.62
N ASP A 97 -11.94 -3.58 28.16
CA ASP A 97 -12.21 -4.91 28.73
C ASP A 97 -11.32 -5.21 29.95
N ALA A 98 -10.15 -4.58 30.02
CA ALA A 98 -9.16 -4.82 31.08
C ALA A 98 -8.54 -3.55 31.67
N PHE A 99 -8.11 -3.65 32.94
CA PHE A 99 -7.32 -2.60 33.61
C PHE A 99 -6.22 -3.20 34.49
N ARG A 100 -4.97 -2.93 34.14
CA ARG A 100 -3.76 -3.37 34.86
C ARG A 100 -3.26 -2.26 35.79
N PHE A 101 -3.39 -2.41 37.11
CA PHE A 101 -2.76 -1.54 38.11
C PHE A 101 -1.60 -2.26 38.82
N SER A 102 -1.24 -1.83 40.03
CA SER A 102 -0.39 -2.63 40.92
C SER A 102 -0.74 -2.41 42.39
N ILE A 103 -0.54 -3.44 43.22
CA ILE A 103 -0.69 -3.33 44.67
C ILE A 103 0.57 -2.69 45.25
N SER A 104 0.43 -1.61 46.03
CA SER A 104 1.55 -1.03 46.79
C SER A 104 1.86 -1.92 47.99
N TRP A 105 2.97 -2.68 47.93
CA TRP A 105 3.39 -3.60 48.99
C TRP A 105 3.38 -2.91 50.37
N SER A 106 3.97 -1.72 50.48
CA SER A 106 4.04 -0.97 51.74
C SER A 106 2.69 -0.40 52.21
N ARG A 107 1.65 -0.37 51.36
CA ARG A 107 0.28 -0.05 51.78
C ARG A 107 -0.43 -1.24 52.41
N VAL A 108 -0.15 -2.47 51.94
CA VAL A 108 -0.70 -3.73 52.50
C VAL A 108 0.07 -4.18 53.74
N LEU A 109 1.40 -4.17 53.65
CA LEU A 109 2.35 -4.59 54.68
C LEU A 109 3.32 -3.42 54.95
N PRO A 110 2.97 -2.46 55.83
CA PRO A 110 3.81 -1.30 56.14
C PRO A 110 5.20 -1.68 56.67
N ASN A 111 5.27 -2.81 57.38
CA ASN A 111 6.50 -3.39 57.93
C ASN A 111 7.08 -4.51 57.03
N GLY A 112 6.67 -4.58 55.75
CA GLY A 112 7.14 -5.52 54.73
C GLY A 112 6.74 -7.00 54.91
N ARG A 113 6.37 -7.44 56.12
CA ARG A 113 6.14 -8.85 56.48
C ARG A 113 4.77 -9.07 57.15
N PRO A 114 3.99 -10.11 56.77
CA PRO A 114 2.68 -10.38 57.40
C PRO A 114 2.71 -10.61 58.91
N SER A 115 3.83 -11.12 59.44
CA SER A 115 4.03 -11.36 60.87
C SER A 115 4.25 -10.10 61.70
N ALA A 116 4.36 -8.92 61.07
CA ALA A 116 4.65 -7.64 61.72
C ALA A 116 3.45 -6.68 61.70
N GLY A 117 2.23 -7.23 61.61
CA GLY A 117 0.99 -6.48 61.44
C GLY A 117 0.63 -6.29 59.97
N ILE A 118 -0.68 -6.25 59.70
CA ILE A 118 -1.29 -6.05 58.39
C ILE A 118 -2.06 -4.74 58.44
N ASN A 119 -1.96 -3.90 57.41
CA ASN A 119 -2.78 -2.71 57.33
C ASN A 119 -4.17 -3.08 56.82
N GLU A 120 -5.12 -3.29 57.74
CA GLU A 120 -6.51 -3.62 57.37
C GLU A 120 -7.16 -2.53 56.51
N ALA A 121 -6.82 -1.24 56.67
CA ALA A 121 -7.33 -0.19 55.79
C ALA A 121 -6.71 -0.26 54.37
N GLY A 122 -5.44 -0.63 54.27
CA GLY A 122 -4.76 -0.90 53.01
C GLY A 122 -5.34 -2.13 52.29
N ILE A 123 -5.58 -3.23 53.02
CA ILE A 123 -6.30 -4.38 52.49
C ILE A 123 -7.74 -4.02 52.14
N GLN A 124 -8.45 -3.18 52.91
CA GLN A 124 -9.81 -2.78 52.58
C GLN A 124 -9.86 -1.92 51.31
N LEU A 125 -8.84 -1.09 51.02
CA LEU A 125 -8.70 -0.46 49.70
C LEU A 125 -8.62 -1.54 48.63
N TYR A 126 -7.64 -2.44 48.69
CA TYR A 126 -7.44 -3.43 47.64
C TYR A 126 -8.58 -4.44 47.55
N ASN A 127 -9.30 -4.76 48.62
CA ASN A 127 -10.49 -5.61 48.60
C ASN A 127 -11.70 -4.86 48.01
N ASN A 128 -11.96 -3.60 48.38
CA ASN A 128 -13.03 -2.80 47.75
C ASN A 128 -12.76 -2.59 46.25
N LEU A 129 -11.49 -2.36 45.91
CA LEU A 129 -10.99 -2.29 44.54
C LEU A 129 -11.19 -3.66 43.87
N ILE A 130 -10.78 -4.77 44.48
CA ILE A 130 -10.98 -6.16 44.00
C ILE A 130 -12.46 -6.63 44.10
N ASP A 131 -13.40 -5.90 44.69
CA ASP A 131 -14.86 -6.18 44.56
C ASP A 131 -15.49 -5.35 43.40
N GLN A 132 -14.84 -4.24 43.02
CA GLN A 132 -15.03 -3.62 41.70
C GLN A 132 -14.21 -4.32 40.59
N LEU A 133 -13.16 -5.08 40.94
CA LEU A 133 -12.17 -5.67 40.04
C LEU A 133 -11.97 -7.21 40.25
N ILE A 134 -12.93 -7.88 40.89
CA ILE A 134 -13.45 -9.20 40.49
C ILE A 134 -14.37 -9.03 39.27
N ARG A 135 -14.31 -7.82 38.70
CA ARG A 135 -14.61 -7.44 37.34
C ARG A 135 -13.29 -7.18 36.52
N ASN A 136 -12.03 -7.38 37.03
CA ASN A 136 -10.70 -7.42 36.31
C ASN A 136 -9.31 -7.73 37.06
N GLY A 137 -8.37 -8.51 36.46
CA GLY A 137 -7.10 -9.04 37.09
C GLY A 137 -5.75 -8.25 36.98
N GLN A 138 -4.71 -8.59 37.78
CA GLN A 138 -3.65 -7.62 38.25
C GLN A 138 -2.09 -7.90 38.05
N PRO A 139 -1.14 -8.01 39.05
CA PRO A 139 0.07 -7.13 39.05
C PRO A 139 1.55 -7.71 39.11
N LYS A 140 2.47 -7.12 39.93
CA LYS A 140 3.92 -6.80 39.65
C LYS A 140 4.89 -7.20 40.83
N ILE A 141 6.24 -7.01 40.93
CA ILE A 141 7.17 -5.83 40.76
C ILE A 141 8.71 -6.21 40.86
N SER A 142 9.66 -5.31 41.25
CA SER A 142 11.17 -5.39 41.21
C SER A 142 11.88 -5.09 42.58
N GLY A 143 13.21 -4.97 42.85
CA GLY A 143 14.54 -5.06 42.13
C GLY A 143 15.51 -3.84 42.43
N ALA A 144 16.87 -3.81 42.38
CA ALA A 144 18.00 -4.80 42.36
C ALA A 144 19.45 -4.10 42.37
N THR A 145 20.54 -4.71 42.90
CA THR A 145 21.99 -4.25 42.82
C THR A 145 23.19 -5.22 42.54
N GLU A 146 23.29 -6.51 42.91
CA GLU A 146 22.23 -7.51 42.94
C GLU A 146 21.48 -7.55 41.59
N VAL A 147 21.96 -6.95 40.49
CA VAL A 147 21.15 -6.91 39.24
C VAL A 147 20.95 -8.33 38.70
N TYR A 148 22.01 -9.08 38.40
CA TYR A 148 21.88 -10.49 37.99
C TYR A 148 21.33 -11.38 39.11
N THR A 149 21.66 -11.10 40.37
CA THR A 149 21.29 -11.94 41.52
C THR A 149 19.83 -11.75 41.96
N VAL A 150 19.32 -10.52 41.99
CA VAL A 150 17.90 -10.20 42.26
C VAL A 150 17.05 -10.34 41.00
N THR A 151 17.55 -10.19 39.77
CA THR A 151 16.81 -10.72 38.62
C THR A 151 16.62 -12.24 38.76
N HIS A 152 17.64 -12.99 39.22
CA HIS A 152 17.50 -14.41 39.53
C HIS A 152 16.56 -14.68 40.72
N HIS A 153 16.64 -13.91 41.83
CA HIS A 153 15.73 -14.07 42.97
C HIS A 153 14.30 -13.62 42.67
N LEU A 154 14.08 -12.62 41.82
CA LEU A 154 12.76 -12.20 41.32
C LEU A 154 12.18 -13.27 40.41
N LEU A 155 12.98 -13.91 39.56
CA LEU A 155 12.56 -15.06 38.77
C LEU A 155 12.23 -16.27 39.66
N LEU A 156 13.02 -16.56 40.70
CA LEU A 156 12.69 -17.61 41.68
C LEU A 156 11.44 -17.27 42.51
N ALA A 157 11.25 -15.99 42.88
CA ALA A 157 10.05 -15.54 43.58
C ALA A 157 8.80 -15.60 42.67
N HIS A 158 8.94 -15.21 41.40
CA HIS A 158 7.94 -15.37 40.35
C HIS A 158 7.57 -16.84 40.18
N ALA A 159 8.55 -17.73 39.97
CA ALA A 159 8.29 -19.15 39.83
C ALA A 159 7.73 -19.80 41.11
N THR A 160 8.11 -19.30 42.29
CA THR A 160 7.49 -19.70 43.57
C THR A 160 6.03 -19.25 43.65
N ALA A 161 5.70 -18.03 43.21
CA ALA A 161 4.34 -17.52 43.15
C ALA A 161 3.50 -18.25 42.09
N VAL A 162 4.05 -18.53 40.91
CA VAL A 162 3.43 -19.34 39.85
C VAL A 162 3.18 -20.76 40.36
N LYS A 163 4.17 -21.41 40.96
CA LYS A 163 4.00 -22.75 41.54
C LYS A 163 2.91 -22.75 42.61
N LEU A 164 2.96 -21.79 43.54
CA LEU A 164 1.94 -21.61 44.58
C LEU A 164 0.53 -21.40 43.97
N TYR A 165 0.44 -20.64 42.87
CA TYR A 165 -0.80 -20.42 42.14
C TYR A 165 -1.30 -21.71 41.47
N LYS A 166 -0.50 -22.34 40.61
CA LYS A 166 -0.87 -23.56 39.88
C LYS A 166 -1.18 -24.74 40.81
N GLU A 167 -0.47 -24.89 41.95
CA GLU A 167 -0.70 -25.98 42.91
C GLU A 167 -1.90 -25.76 43.84
N LYS A 168 -2.27 -24.53 44.22
CA LYS A 168 -3.29 -24.27 45.26
C LYS A 168 -4.50 -23.45 44.84
N TYR A 169 -4.40 -22.68 43.76
CA TYR A 169 -5.38 -21.64 43.42
C TYR A 169 -5.92 -21.76 42.00
N GLN A 170 -5.12 -22.16 41.01
CA GLN A 170 -5.55 -22.24 39.60
C GLN A 170 -6.75 -23.19 39.40
N THR A 171 -6.78 -24.33 40.11
CA THR A 171 -7.87 -25.31 40.03
C THR A 171 -9.19 -24.85 40.64
N CYS A 172 -9.20 -23.78 41.46
CA CYS A 172 -10.42 -23.25 42.09
C CYS A 172 -10.72 -21.78 41.72
N GLN A 173 -9.78 -21.07 41.09
CA GLN A 173 -9.94 -19.70 40.61
C GLN A 173 -9.94 -19.58 39.08
N GLY A 174 -9.40 -20.57 38.35
CA GLY A 174 -9.45 -20.66 36.89
C GLY A 174 -8.63 -19.61 36.11
N GLY A 175 -7.75 -18.87 36.77
CA GLY A 175 -6.94 -17.82 36.14
C GLY A 175 -5.61 -18.31 35.55
N GLU A 176 -4.93 -17.37 34.88
CA GLU A 176 -3.60 -17.53 34.30
C GLU A 176 -2.59 -16.67 35.05
N ILE A 177 -1.31 -17.06 35.04
CA ILE A 177 -0.22 -16.26 35.61
C ILE A 177 0.99 -16.19 34.66
N GLY A 178 1.32 -14.98 34.22
CA GLY A 178 2.43 -14.69 33.32
C GLY A 178 3.43 -13.69 33.90
N ILE A 179 4.42 -13.29 33.11
CA ILE A 179 5.43 -12.29 33.47
C ILE A 179 5.41 -11.13 32.46
N THR A 180 5.39 -9.89 32.95
CA THR A 180 5.59 -8.70 32.11
C THR A 180 7.09 -8.42 31.97
N LEU A 181 7.56 -8.30 30.72
CA LEU A 181 8.94 -7.97 30.37
C LEU A 181 9.00 -6.70 29.53
N VAL A 182 9.95 -5.82 29.85
CA VAL A 182 10.30 -4.67 28.99
C VAL A 182 11.20 -5.17 27.87
N SER A 183 10.88 -4.79 26.64
CA SER A 183 11.76 -5.06 25.50
C SER A 183 11.66 -3.93 24.47
N HIS A 184 12.61 -3.94 23.55
CA HIS A 184 12.75 -3.02 22.43
C HIS A 184 13.08 -3.87 21.20
N TRP A 185 13.04 -3.27 20.01
CA TRP A 185 13.57 -3.90 18.81
C TRP A 185 14.87 -3.21 18.39
N CYS A 186 15.84 -3.99 17.93
CA CYS A 186 17.11 -3.49 17.39
C CYS A 186 17.34 -4.03 15.99
N GLU A 187 18.02 -3.25 15.15
CA GLU A 187 18.28 -3.62 13.77
C GLU A 187 19.76 -3.45 13.39
N PRO A 188 20.31 -4.35 12.56
CA PRO A 188 21.71 -4.32 12.19
C PRO A 188 21.91 -3.25 11.11
N TYR A 189 22.53 -2.12 11.48
CA TYR A 189 22.74 -0.99 10.55
C TYR A 189 23.76 -1.27 9.42
N SER A 190 24.32 -2.49 9.38
CA SER A 190 25.08 -3.01 8.24
C SER A 190 24.99 -4.55 8.21
N THR A 191 25.44 -5.16 7.11
CA THR A 191 25.55 -6.61 6.98
C THR A 191 26.73 -7.22 7.76
N SER A 192 27.51 -6.44 8.52
CA SER A 192 28.63 -6.96 9.32
C SER A 192 28.13 -7.96 10.36
N GLU A 193 28.79 -9.11 10.42
CA GLU A 193 28.48 -10.16 11.40
C GLU A 193 28.70 -9.69 12.85
N SER A 194 29.63 -8.75 13.09
CA SER A 194 29.81 -8.11 14.41
C SER A 194 28.57 -7.35 14.87
N ILE A 195 27.93 -6.62 13.95
CA ILE A 195 26.76 -5.79 14.19
C ILE A 195 25.49 -6.66 14.27
N ARG A 196 25.37 -7.70 13.44
CA ARG A 196 24.32 -8.72 13.58
C ARG A 196 24.39 -9.43 14.94
N MET A 197 25.58 -9.81 15.39
CA MET A 197 25.78 -10.32 16.75
C MET A 197 25.43 -9.27 17.82
N ALA A 198 25.75 -7.99 17.65
CA ALA A 198 25.39 -6.93 18.59
C ALA A 198 23.87 -6.72 18.69
N THR A 199 23.17 -6.67 17.56
CA THR A 199 21.70 -6.65 17.50
C THR A 199 21.10 -7.84 18.25
N LYS A 200 21.60 -9.06 18.01
CA LYS A 200 21.11 -10.24 18.74
C LYS A 200 21.42 -10.20 20.23
N ARG A 201 22.64 -9.79 20.64
CA ARG A 201 22.98 -9.57 22.05
C ARG A 201 22.01 -8.58 22.70
N SER A 202 21.66 -7.49 22.04
CA SER A 202 20.73 -6.48 22.58
C SER A 202 19.34 -7.07 22.90
N LEU A 203 18.79 -7.93 22.02
CA LEU A 203 17.54 -8.68 22.28
C LEU A 203 17.72 -9.74 23.38
N ASP A 204 18.81 -10.51 23.34
CA ASP A 204 19.10 -11.55 24.32
C ASP A 204 19.29 -10.97 25.74
N PHE A 205 19.82 -9.75 25.87
CA PHE A 205 20.02 -9.05 27.14
C PHE A 205 18.78 -8.28 27.67
N MET A 206 17.69 -8.19 26.91
CA MET A 206 16.45 -7.54 27.38
C MET A 206 15.29 -8.54 27.50
N LEU A 207 15.07 -9.35 26.46
CA LEU A 207 14.02 -10.37 26.43
C LEU A 207 14.58 -11.76 26.78
N GLY A 208 15.67 -12.17 26.14
CA GLY A 208 16.23 -13.52 26.27
C GLY A 208 16.67 -13.87 27.69
N TRP A 209 17.22 -12.90 28.44
CA TRP A 209 17.65 -13.04 29.84
C TRP A 209 16.55 -13.68 30.71
N TYR A 210 15.31 -13.26 30.52
CA TYR A 210 14.16 -13.78 31.27
C TYR A 210 13.53 -14.99 30.57
N MET A 211 13.32 -14.89 29.25
CA MET A 211 12.58 -15.91 28.50
C MET A 211 13.34 -17.21 28.29
N ASP A 212 14.66 -17.19 28.07
CA ASP A 212 15.45 -18.42 27.91
C ASP A 212 15.55 -19.19 29.23
N LEU A 213 15.67 -18.50 30.37
CA LEU A 213 15.61 -19.13 31.70
C LEU A 213 14.26 -19.84 31.94
N VAL A 214 13.16 -19.22 31.53
CA VAL A 214 11.80 -19.72 31.79
C VAL A 214 11.34 -20.76 30.75
N THR A 215 11.92 -20.80 29.55
CA THR A 215 11.55 -21.77 28.49
C THR A 215 12.57 -22.90 28.31
N LYS A 216 13.85 -22.55 28.13
CA LYS A 216 14.95 -23.46 27.82
C LYS A 216 15.62 -23.98 29.10
N GLY A 217 15.67 -23.16 30.16
CA GLY A 217 16.22 -23.54 31.47
C GLY A 217 17.70 -23.17 31.65
N ASP A 218 18.20 -22.15 30.95
CA ASP A 218 19.49 -21.51 31.20
C ASP A 218 19.51 -20.09 30.60
N TYR A 219 20.53 -19.29 30.88
CA TYR A 219 20.76 -17.99 30.24
C TYR A 219 21.09 -18.14 28.74
N PRO A 220 20.79 -17.14 27.89
CA PRO A 220 21.22 -17.13 26.50
C PRO A 220 22.74 -17.26 26.37
N GLN A 221 23.24 -17.98 25.36
CA GLN A 221 24.69 -18.16 25.12
C GLN A 221 25.43 -16.82 25.02
N ASN A 222 24.82 -15.83 24.35
CA ASN A 222 25.33 -14.46 24.26
C ASN A 222 25.54 -13.78 25.63
N MET A 223 24.76 -14.15 26.65
CA MET A 223 24.99 -13.69 28.03
C MET A 223 26.10 -14.46 28.72
N HIS A 224 26.20 -15.78 28.52
CA HIS A 224 27.34 -16.56 29.02
C HIS A 224 28.67 -16.03 28.48
N ASP A 225 28.74 -15.73 27.19
CA ASP A 225 29.95 -15.25 26.51
C ASP A 225 30.37 -13.84 26.97
N TYR A 226 29.41 -12.94 27.26
CA TYR A 226 29.68 -11.53 27.59
C TYR A 226 29.67 -11.23 29.10
N VAL A 227 28.80 -11.87 29.87
CA VAL A 227 28.71 -11.70 31.34
C VAL A 227 29.70 -12.64 32.05
N GLY A 228 29.92 -13.83 31.51
CA GLY A 228 30.82 -14.85 32.06
C GLY A 228 30.39 -15.32 33.45
N GLY A 229 31.37 -15.70 34.28
CA GLY A 229 31.18 -16.20 35.65
C GLY A 229 30.56 -15.21 36.66
N ARG A 230 30.01 -14.08 36.21
CA ARG A 230 29.15 -13.18 36.99
C ARG A 230 27.67 -13.58 36.93
N LEU A 231 27.26 -14.45 36.00
CA LEU A 231 25.93 -15.04 36.01
C LEU A 231 25.78 -16.00 37.20
N PRO A 232 24.64 -15.97 37.93
CA PRO A 232 24.26 -17.03 38.85
C PRO A 232 24.25 -18.39 38.14
N LYS A 233 24.74 -19.44 38.80
CA LYS A 233 24.68 -20.80 38.24
C LYS A 233 23.25 -21.32 38.31
N PHE A 234 22.66 -21.65 37.16
CA PHE A 234 21.42 -22.42 37.10
C PHE A 234 21.61 -23.76 37.85
N ASN A 235 20.78 -24.03 38.84
CA ASN A 235 20.95 -25.15 39.76
C ASN A 235 19.62 -25.95 39.94
N GLU A 236 19.58 -26.89 40.89
CA GLU A 236 18.38 -27.68 41.18
C GLU A 236 17.17 -26.83 41.65
N GLU A 237 17.42 -25.70 42.30
CA GLU A 237 16.39 -24.74 42.72
C GLU A 237 15.88 -23.93 41.51
N SER A 238 16.79 -23.49 40.62
CA SER A 238 16.46 -22.81 39.36
C SER A 238 15.57 -23.65 38.42
N LYS A 239 15.51 -24.97 38.57
CA LYS A 239 14.60 -25.82 37.76
C LYS A 239 13.13 -25.40 37.86
N MET A 240 12.70 -24.77 38.94
CA MET A 240 11.31 -24.29 39.08
C MET A 240 10.94 -23.17 38.08
N LEU A 241 11.94 -22.50 37.48
CA LEU A 241 11.73 -21.47 36.46
C LEU A 241 11.13 -22.04 35.16
N ARG A 242 11.43 -23.30 34.83
CA ARG A 242 11.08 -23.85 33.52
C ARG A 242 9.58 -24.14 33.43
N GLY A 243 8.89 -23.43 32.54
CA GLY A 243 7.43 -23.47 32.40
C GLY A 243 6.69 -22.65 33.47
N SER A 244 7.36 -21.73 34.18
CA SER A 244 6.74 -20.88 35.20
C SER A 244 5.98 -19.69 34.60
N TYR A 245 5.07 -19.94 33.66
CA TYR A 245 4.17 -18.96 33.07
C TYR A 245 2.96 -19.66 32.43
N ASP A 246 1.92 -18.89 32.10
CA ASP A 246 0.82 -19.25 31.20
C ASP A 246 0.81 -18.31 29.95
N PHE A 247 1.21 -17.04 30.13
CA PHE A 247 1.33 -16.04 29.06
C PHE A 247 2.60 -15.18 29.18
N ILE A 248 2.96 -14.49 28.11
CA ILE A 248 4.05 -13.50 28.02
C ILE A 248 3.46 -12.10 27.97
N GLY A 249 3.80 -11.24 28.94
CA GLY A 249 3.45 -9.82 28.91
C GLY A 249 4.57 -8.98 28.30
N VAL A 250 4.27 -8.13 27.33
CA VAL A 250 5.25 -7.28 26.62
C VAL A 250 5.01 -5.81 26.93
N ASN A 251 6.04 -5.13 27.44
CA ASN A 251 6.09 -3.69 27.62
C ASN A 251 7.00 -3.07 26.56
N TYR A 252 6.49 -2.11 25.78
CA TYR A 252 7.18 -1.54 24.62
C TYR A 252 6.74 -0.08 24.38
N TYR A 253 7.55 0.91 24.75
CA TYR A 253 7.17 2.34 24.65
C TYR A 253 8.37 3.29 24.50
N THR A 254 8.10 4.53 24.04
CA THR A 254 9.16 5.49 23.63
C THR A 254 10.19 5.80 24.71
N TYR A 255 9.79 5.89 25.97
CA TYR A 255 10.68 6.34 27.04
C TYR A 255 11.92 5.45 27.16
N TYR A 256 11.77 4.12 27.10
CA TYR A 256 12.92 3.21 27.12
C TYR A 256 13.74 3.29 25.83
N ALA A 257 13.11 3.40 24.66
CA ALA A 257 13.83 3.55 23.39
C ALA A 257 14.70 4.83 23.36
N LYS A 258 14.13 5.98 23.77
CA LYS A 258 14.84 7.27 23.86
C LYS A 258 15.98 7.22 24.90
N ASN A 259 15.74 6.62 26.07
CA ASN A 259 16.77 6.52 27.11
C ASN A 259 17.90 5.55 26.72
N VAL A 260 17.65 4.51 25.92
CA VAL A 260 18.72 3.64 25.40
C VAL A 260 19.67 4.38 24.45
N GLU A 261 19.20 5.41 23.73
CA GLU A 261 20.06 6.28 22.93
C GLU A 261 20.82 7.34 23.76
N ASP A 262 20.46 7.57 25.02
CA ASP A 262 21.14 8.54 25.89
C ASP A 262 22.56 8.08 26.27
N ALA A 263 23.44 9.05 26.53
CA ALA A 263 24.84 8.82 26.88
C ALA A 263 25.01 7.95 28.14
N ASN A 264 24.01 7.95 29.04
CA ASN A 264 24.02 7.12 30.23
C ASN A 264 23.83 5.62 29.92
N TYR A 265 22.95 5.26 28.99
CA TYR A 265 22.74 3.86 28.57
C TYR A 265 23.78 3.35 27.57
N LYS A 266 24.43 4.23 26.80
CA LYS A 266 25.54 3.83 25.91
C LYS A 266 26.74 3.24 26.66
N ASN A 267 26.89 3.50 27.96
CA ASN A 267 27.88 2.83 28.82
C ASN A 267 27.53 1.36 29.14
N ILE A 268 26.34 0.88 28.75
CA ILE A 268 25.95 -0.53 28.81
C ILE A 268 26.51 -1.23 27.55
N GLY A 269 27.82 -1.50 27.58
CA GLY A 269 28.67 -1.82 26.43
C GLY A 269 28.34 -3.07 25.59
N PHE A 270 27.19 -3.74 25.80
CA PHE A 270 26.68 -4.75 24.86
C PHE A 270 25.83 -4.15 23.73
N MET A 271 25.48 -2.85 23.81
CA MET A 271 24.63 -2.15 22.82
C MET A 271 25.35 -1.10 21.95
N GLU A 272 26.67 -0.94 22.05
CA GLU A 272 27.43 0.09 21.30
C GLU A 272 27.20 0.03 19.77
N ASP A 273 27.02 -1.18 19.23
CA ASP A 273 26.77 -1.48 17.80
C ASP A 273 25.26 -1.74 17.49
N ALA A 274 24.35 -1.57 18.44
CA ALA A 274 22.92 -1.88 18.27
C ALA A 274 22.08 -0.60 18.16
N ARG A 275 21.39 -0.40 17.02
CA ARG A 275 20.42 0.70 16.86
C ARG A 275 19.04 0.23 17.24
N VAL A 276 18.37 0.93 18.15
CA VAL A 276 16.96 0.71 18.47
C VAL A 276 16.11 1.19 17.30
N ASN A 277 15.17 0.38 16.83
CA ASN A 277 14.16 0.81 15.86
C ASN A 277 12.78 0.77 16.54
N TRP A 278 12.14 1.93 16.74
CA TRP A 278 10.83 2.02 17.41
C TRP A 278 9.76 1.18 16.68
N PRO A 279 9.55 1.32 15.35
CA PRO A 279 8.62 0.48 14.58
C PRO A 279 8.64 -1.04 14.79
N GLY A 280 9.69 -1.61 15.36
CA GLY A 280 9.89 -3.05 15.42
C GLY A 280 8.97 -3.90 16.32
N ILE A 281 7.89 -3.39 16.95
CA ILE A 281 7.07 -4.25 17.84
C ILE A 281 6.47 -5.45 17.09
N ARG A 282 6.12 -5.31 15.81
CA ARG A 282 5.65 -6.42 14.97
C ARG A 282 6.72 -7.50 14.81
N ARG A 283 7.96 -7.08 14.56
CA ARG A 283 9.13 -7.96 14.43
C ARG A 283 9.50 -8.61 15.77
N LEU A 284 9.36 -7.88 16.88
CA LEU A 284 9.49 -8.40 18.25
C LEU A 284 8.42 -9.45 18.59
N LEU A 285 7.15 -9.22 18.24
CA LEU A 285 6.06 -10.18 18.48
C LEU A 285 6.23 -11.46 17.65
N ASN A 286 6.65 -11.33 16.38
CA ASN A 286 7.05 -12.48 15.56
C ASN A 286 8.26 -13.22 16.18
N TYR A 287 9.30 -12.50 16.61
CA TYR A 287 10.45 -13.09 17.29
C TYR A 287 10.07 -13.85 18.56
N ILE A 288 9.15 -13.31 19.37
CA ILE A 288 8.64 -13.99 20.57
C ILE A 288 7.95 -15.30 20.20
N LYS A 289 7.04 -15.27 19.22
CA LYS A 289 6.33 -16.45 18.71
C LYS A 289 7.27 -17.51 18.15
N ASP A 290 8.27 -17.10 17.37
CA ASP A 290 9.20 -18.03 16.71
C ASP A 290 10.25 -18.59 17.69
N ALA A 291 10.62 -17.85 18.74
CA ALA A 291 11.63 -18.24 19.73
C ALA A 291 11.07 -18.98 20.97
N TYR A 292 9.79 -18.81 21.29
CA TYR A 292 9.15 -19.28 22.54
C TYR A 292 7.82 -20.02 22.30
N GLU A 293 7.68 -20.64 21.13
CA GLU A 293 6.50 -21.39 20.67
C GLU A 293 5.21 -20.54 20.65
N ASN A 294 4.04 -21.16 20.40
CA ASN A 294 2.74 -20.47 20.35
C ASN A 294 2.21 -20.07 21.74
N SER A 295 3.06 -19.41 22.55
CA SER A 295 2.70 -18.81 23.83
C SER A 295 1.70 -17.67 23.64
N THR A 296 0.71 -17.53 24.53
CA THR A 296 -0.19 -16.37 24.56
C THR A 296 0.61 -15.10 24.85
N ILE A 297 0.44 -14.04 24.06
CA ILE A 297 1.13 -12.76 24.24
C ILE A 297 0.10 -11.66 24.55
N TYR A 298 0.33 -10.91 25.63
CA TYR A 298 -0.39 -9.68 25.95
C TYR A 298 0.55 -8.48 25.84
N ILE A 299 0.17 -7.43 25.12
CA ILE A 299 0.87 -6.14 25.17
C ILE A 299 0.40 -5.44 26.45
N THR A 300 1.24 -5.44 27.49
CA THR A 300 0.85 -4.98 28.84
C THR A 300 1.13 -3.50 29.11
N GLU A 301 1.90 -2.82 28.23
CA GLU A 301 2.22 -1.39 28.31
C GLU A 301 2.78 -0.90 26.96
N ASN A 302 2.18 0.13 26.35
CA ASN A 302 2.60 0.75 25.09
C ASN A 302 2.23 2.24 25.09
N GLY A 303 2.99 3.09 24.38
CA GLY A 303 2.74 4.53 24.32
C GLY A 303 3.89 5.40 23.77
N VAL A 304 3.58 6.69 23.60
CA VAL A 304 4.46 7.72 23.01
C VAL A 304 4.49 8.97 23.91
N ASP A 305 5.68 9.39 24.36
CA ASP A 305 5.87 10.67 25.05
C ASP A 305 5.88 11.82 24.01
N GLY A 306 4.85 12.67 24.00
CA GLY A 306 4.81 13.81 23.07
C GLY A 306 3.59 14.74 22.99
N VAL A 307 2.50 14.54 23.77
CA VAL A 307 1.34 15.46 23.74
C VAL A 307 1.34 16.36 24.98
N ASN A 308 1.39 17.68 24.75
CA ASN A 308 1.31 18.68 25.82
C ASN A 308 -0.11 18.72 26.40
N SER A 309 -0.26 18.56 27.71
CA SER A 309 -1.59 18.51 28.37
C SER A 309 -2.39 19.81 28.26
N SER A 310 -1.72 20.95 28.02
CA SER A 310 -2.35 22.26 27.90
C SER A 310 -3.31 22.41 26.71
N SER A 311 -3.26 21.54 25.70
CA SER A 311 -4.21 21.54 24.58
C SER A 311 -5.37 20.54 24.74
N LEU A 312 -5.53 19.92 25.92
CA LEU A 312 -6.57 18.92 26.20
C LEU A 312 -7.65 19.39 27.18
N GLU A 313 -7.47 20.51 27.88
CA GLU A 313 -8.46 21.03 28.84
C GLU A 313 -9.63 21.79 28.16
N GLU A 314 -9.46 22.30 26.95
CA GLU A 314 -10.55 22.94 26.19
C GLU A 314 -11.52 21.93 25.53
N ALA A 315 -11.15 20.65 25.43
CA ALA A 315 -11.93 19.60 24.77
C ALA A 315 -12.96 18.94 25.73
N LEU A 316 -13.91 19.72 26.24
CA LEU A 316 -14.96 19.28 27.17
C LEU A 316 -16.20 18.68 26.46
N ASP A 317 -16.00 17.86 25.43
CA ASP A 317 -17.04 17.05 24.79
C ASP A 317 -16.57 15.58 24.70
N ASP A 318 -17.35 14.65 25.24
CA ASP A 318 -16.96 13.25 25.34
C ASP A 318 -16.85 12.55 23.97
N HIS A 319 -17.49 13.07 22.91
CA HIS A 319 -17.31 12.58 21.55
C HIS A 319 -15.89 12.83 21.00
N VAL A 320 -15.19 13.87 21.46
CA VAL A 320 -13.81 14.17 21.06
C VAL A 320 -12.81 13.18 21.70
N ARG A 321 -13.17 12.59 22.85
CA ARG A 321 -12.31 11.61 23.55
C ARG A 321 -12.29 10.24 22.88
N GLU A 322 -13.43 9.70 22.45
CA GLU A 322 -13.42 8.44 21.68
C GLU A 322 -12.60 8.59 20.39
N GLN A 323 -12.71 9.74 19.71
CA GLN A 323 -11.93 10.03 18.52
C GLN A 323 -10.43 10.13 18.84
N SER A 324 -10.00 10.87 19.87
CA SER A 324 -8.57 11.04 20.16
C SER A 324 -7.88 9.77 20.64
N TYR A 325 -8.57 8.83 21.32
CA TYR A 325 -7.98 7.51 21.63
C TYR A 325 -7.88 6.59 20.41
N ILE A 326 -8.81 6.68 19.46
CA ILE A 326 -8.68 6.02 18.15
C ILE A 326 -7.50 6.62 17.39
N ASP A 327 -7.38 7.96 17.35
CA ASP A 327 -6.28 8.64 16.68
C ASP A 327 -4.92 8.29 17.30
N ILE A 328 -4.83 8.11 18.63
CA ILE A 328 -3.62 7.60 19.30
C ILE A 328 -3.33 6.15 18.90
N PHE A 329 -4.34 5.29 18.79
CA PHE A 329 -4.16 3.91 18.33
C PHE A 329 -3.75 3.83 16.86
N ASP A 330 -4.32 4.67 15.98
CA ASP A 330 -3.96 4.76 14.57
C ASP A 330 -2.53 5.34 14.41
N ASN A 331 -2.13 6.34 15.20
CA ASN A 331 -0.73 6.82 15.25
C ASN A 331 0.24 5.74 15.75
N ILE A 332 -0.16 4.93 16.75
CA ILE A 332 0.63 3.77 17.20
C ILE A 332 0.71 2.72 16.08
N LEU A 333 -0.38 2.45 15.34
CA LEU A 333 -0.37 1.48 14.24
C LEU A 333 0.40 1.98 13.00
N GLU A 334 0.43 3.29 12.74
CA GLU A 334 1.37 3.89 11.79
C GLU A 334 2.81 3.75 12.29
N SER A 335 3.11 4.07 13.55
CA SER A 335 4.47 3.96 14.09
C SER A 335 4.97 2.52 14.12
N ILE A 336 4.08 1.52 14.24
CA ILE A 336 4.37 0.07 14.13
C ILE A 336 4.68 -0.39 12.69
N ASN A 337 4.38 0.43 11.67
CA ASN A 337 4.25 -0.03 10.28
C ASN A 337 5.10 0.79 9.27
N ILE A 338 6.16 1.45 9.76
CA ILE A 338 7.02 2.34 8.96
C ILE A 338 8.25 1.65 8.32
N ASP A 339 8.80 0.57 8.92
CA ASP A 339 10.04 -0.10 8.44
C ASP A 339 9.87 -1.56 7.94
N ASP A 340 8.64 -2.05 7.78
CA ASP A 340 8.35 -3.37 7.18
C ASP A 340 7.82 -3.29 5.73
N PHE A 341 7.35 -2.12 5.29
CA PHE A 341 6.73 -1.96 3.96
C PHE A 341 7.77 -1.58 2.90
N SER A 342 8.15 -2.55 2.08
CA SER A 342 9.19 -2.45 1.05
C SER A 342 8.85 -3.30 -0.17
N ARG A 343 9.70 -3.31 -1.21
CA ARG A 343 9.58 -4.26 -2.32
C ARG A 343 9.52 -5.72 -1.87
N TYR A 344 10.17 -6.06 -0.75
CA TYR A 344 10.20 -7.42 -0.18
C TYR A 344 8.91 -7.79 0.58
N SER A 345 7.94 -6.86 0.68
CA SER A 345 6.58 -7.19 1.09
C SER A 345 5.79 -7.88 -0.03
N PHE A 346 6.26 -7.86 -1.27
CA PHE A 346 5.62 -8.41 -2.47
C PHE A 346 6.35 -9.68 -2.97
N PRO A 347 5.75 -10.51 -3.83
CA PRO A 347 6.40 -11.68 -4.42
C PRO A 347 7.72 -11.35 -5.15
N ASP A 348 8.67 -12.28 -5.15
CA ASP A 348 9.99 -12.10 -5.80
C ASP A 348 9.91 -11.81 -7.32
N ASP A 349 8.82 -12.22 -7.98
CA ASP A 349 8.56 -11.98 -9.40
C ASP A 349 7.67 -10.74 -9.68
N PHE A 350 7.35 -9.95 -8.64
CA PHE A 350 6.54 -8.75 -8.76
C PHE A 350 7.34 -7.58 -9.38
N VAL A 351 6.81 -7.02 -10.46
CA VAL A 351 7.47 -5.96 -11.25
C VAL A 351 6.99 -4.57 -10.82
N PHE A 352 7.92 -3.72 -10.39
CA PHE A 352 7.65 -2.29 -10.17
C PHE A 352 8.09 -1.46 -11.38
N GLY A 353 7.27 -0.52 -11.82
CA GLY A 353 7.59 0.33 -12.96
C GLY A 353 6.88 1.68 -12.98
N THR A 354 7.07 2.40 -14.07
CA THR A 354 6.34 3.64 -14.40
C THR A 354 5.73 3.55 -15.79
N SER A 355 4.60 4.21 -16.01
CA SER A 355 3.90 4.27 -17.29
C SER A 355 4.08 5.62 -18.02
N SER A 356 3.96 5.58 -19.34
CA SER A 356 3.88 6.72 -20.28
C SER A 356 3.03 6.37 -21.50
N SER A 357 2.69 7.38 -22.30
CA SER A 357 2.10 7.21 -23.63
C SER A 357 2.78 8.13 -24.66
N ALA A 358 2.78 7.74 -25.92
CA ALA A 358 3.55 8.39 -26.97
C ALA A 358 3.17 9.87 -27.17
N TYR A 359 1.88 10.17 -27.37
CA TYR A 359 1.44 11.56 -27.60
C TYR A 359 1.67 12.47 -26.37
N GLN A 360 1.57 11.90 -25.17
CA GLN A 360 1.75 12.67 -23.93
C GLN A 360 3.23 12.93 -23.59
N TYR A 361 4.17 12.16 -24.14
CA TYR A 361 5.59 12.20 -23.79
C TYR A 361 6.54 12.63 -24.92
N GLU A 362 6.38 12.11 -26.13
CA GLU A 362 7.43 12.11 -27.16
C GLU A 362 7.76 13.50 -27.73
N GLY A 363 6.74 14.25 -28.14
CA GLY A 363 6.90 15.43 -28.99
C GLY A 363 7.24 15.07 -30.44
N GLU A 364 7.85 16.00 -31.18
CA GLU A 364 8.30 15.81 -32.57
C GLU A 364 7.20 15.23 -33.47
N THR A 365 6.04 15.87 -33.41
CA THR A 365 4.78 15.42 -34.01
C THR A 365 4.75 15.48 -35.53
N ASN A 366 5.40 16.49 -36.12
CA ASN A 366 5.39 16.79 -37.57
C ASN A 366 6.79 16.71 -38.21
N LYS A 367 7.69 15.94 -37.61
CA LYS A 367 9.10 15.75 -38.02
C LYS A 367 9.45 14.27 -38.07
N HIS A 368 10.70 13.95 -38.49
CA HIS A 368 11.25 12.59 -38.46
C HIS A 368 10.33 11.55 -39.11
N GLY A 369 9.72 11.94 -40.24
CA GLY A 369 8.78 11.11 -41.00
C GLY A 369 7.40 10.87 -40.36
N ARG A 370 7.13 11.31 -39.12
CA ARG A 370 5.83 11.08 -38.45
C ARG A 370 4.68 11.75 -39.20
N GLY A 371 3.57 11.02 -39.35
CA GLY A 371 2.29 11.57 -39.79
C GLY A 371 1.40 12.01 -38.63
N PRO A 372 0.39 12.86 -38.85
CA PRO A 372 -0.55 13.25 -37.82
C PRO A 372 -1.39 12.06 -37.32
N ALA A 373 -1.63 12.02 -36.02
CA ALA A 373 -2.69 11.26 -35.36
C ALA A 373 -3.87 12.19 -35.03
N ILE A 374 -5.03 11.60 -34.67
CA ILE A 374 -6.24 12.36 -34.35
C ILE A 374 -6.05 13.39 -33.23
N TRP A 375 -5.11 13.16 -32.31
CA TRP A 375 -4.80 14.10 -31.25
C TRP A 375 -3.98 15.31 -31.70
N ASP A 376 -3.16 15.19 -32.74
CA ASP A 376 -2.48 16.33 -33.36
C ASP A 376 -3.54 17.29 -33.93
N THR A 377 -4.37 16.79 -34.84
CA THR A 377 -5.46 17.53 -35.49
C THR A 377 -6.47 18.08 -34.48
N PHE A 378 -6.91 17.28 -33.50
CA PHE A 378 -7.84 17.73 -32.47
C PHE A 378 -7.27 18.87 -31.61
N THR A 379 -5.99 18.85 -31.24
CA THR A 379 -5.40 19.95 -30.46
C THR A 379 -5.03 21.18 -31.29
N GLU A 380 -4.93 21.07 -32.62
CA GLU A 380 -4.78 22.21 -33.53
C GLU A 380 -6.13 22.86 -33.90
N GLU A 381 -7.16 22.06 -34.21
CA GLU A 381 -8.48 22.54 -34.61
C GLU A 381 -9.40 22.90 -33.43
N HIS A 382 -9.24 22.22 -32.28
CA HIS A 382 -10.07 22.37 -31.08
C HIS A 382 -9.26 22.78 -29.84
N THR A 383 -8.39 23.79 -29.97
CA THR A 383 -7.65 24.38 -28.84
C THR A 383 -8.53 24.77 -27.66
N GLU A 384 -9.81 25.12 -27.88
CA GLU A 384 -10.78 25.46 -26.83
C GLU A 384 -11.24 24.28 -25.96
N ARG A 385 -10.97 23.03 -26.40
CA ARG A 385 -11.26 21.81 -25.62
C ARG A 385 -10.09 21.37 -24.74
N ILE A 386 -8.95 22.06 -24.81
CA ILE A 386 -7.81 21.85 -23.92
C ILE A 386 -7.77 22.98 -22.88
N SER A 387 -7.74 22.63 -21.60
CA SER A 387 -7.98 23.56 -20.48
C SER A 387 -6.99 24.73 -20.37
N ASP A 388 -5.80 24.59 -20.95
CA ASP A 388 -4.75 25.62 -21.04
C ASP A 388 -4.40 25.99 -22.51
N HIS A 389 -5.21 25.55 -23.47
CA HIS A 389 -5.02 25.70 -24.92
C HIS A 389 -3.70 25.11 -25.47
N SER A 390 -3.07 24.17 -24.76
CA SER A 390 -1.81 23.55 -25.16
C SER A 390 -1.98 22.31 -26.07
N ASN A 391 -0.86 21.70 -26.48
CA ASN A 391 -0.83 20.51 -27.35
C ASN A 391 0.42 19.64 -27.09
N GLY A 392 0.44 18.44 -27.70
CA GLY A 392 1.53 17.46 -27.59
C GLY A 392 2.72 17.68 -28.53
N ASN A 393 2.78 18.79 -29.28
CA ASN A 393 3.80 19.00 -30.33
C ASN A 393 5.25 18.91 -29.82
N VAL A 394 5.48 19.31 -28.57
CA VAL A 394 6.76 19.13 -27.85
C VAL A 394 6.62 18.12 -26.70
N ALA A 395 5.43 17.99 -26.10
CA ALA A 395 5.20 17.13 -24.93
C ALA A 395 6.27 17.38 -23.84
N VAL A 396 6.97 16.33 -23.38
CA VAL A 396 8.15 16.48 -22.50
C VAL A 396 9.47 16.28 -23.25
N ASP A 397 9.47 16.30 -24.58
CA ASP A 397 10.65 16.11 -25.44
C ASP A 397 11.34 14.75 -25.17
N PHE A 398 10.54 13.71 -24.87
CA PHE A 398 11.06 12.36 -24.58
C PHE A 398 11.74 11.73 -25.80
N TYR A 399 11.34 12.11 -27.03
CA TYR A 399 11.97 11.64 -28.27
C TYR A 399 13.49 11.88 -28.28
N HIS A 400 13.95 13.03 -27.76
CA HIS A 400 15.37 13.34 -27.62
C HIS A 400 15.97 12.96 -26.26
N ARG A 401 15.16 12.88 -25.19
CA ARG A 401 15.65 12.81 -23.80
C ARG A 401 15.53 11.46 -23.12
N TYR A 402 14.93 10.46 -23.78
CA TYR A 402 14.64 9.16 -23.16
C TYR A 402 15.81 8.55 -22.39
N LYS A 403 17.06 8.64 -22.86
CA LYS A 403 18.25 8.10 -22.17
C LYS A 403 18.43 8.66 -20.75
N GLU A 404 18.14 9.94 -20.53
CA GLU A 404 18.18 10.53 -19.19
C GLU A 404 17.03 10.00 -18.31
N ASP A 405 15.84 9.85 -18.90
CA ASP A 405 14.63 9.41 -18.20
C ASP A 405 14.67 7.89 -17.89
N VAL A 406 15.35 7.09 -18.72
CA VAL A 406 15.72 5.70 -18.47
C VAL A 406 16.71 5.59 -17.31
N GLN A 407 17.77 6.42 -17.29
CA GLN A 407 18.68 6.46 -16.14
C GLN A 407 17.95 6.93 -14.86
N ARG A 408 16.96 7.84 -14.95
CA ARG A 408 16.10 8.23 -13.81
C ARG A 408 15.29 7.06 -13.25
N MET A 409 14.72 6.20 -14.09
CA MET A 409 14.02 4.97 -13.64
C MET A 409 14.96 3.96 -12.98
N LYS A 410 16.13 3.72 -13.58
CA LYS A 410 17.19 2.85 -13.02
C LYS A 410 17.68 3.35 -11.66
N ASP A 411 17.91 4.66 -11.54
CA ASP A 411 18.26 5.34 -10.29
C ASP A 411 17.18 5.21 -9.21
N MET A 412 15.93 4.97 -9.58
CA MET A 412 14.82 4.72 -8.64
C MET A 412 14.72 3.26 -8.17
N GLY A 413 15.43 2.32 -8.81
CA GLY A 413 15.30 0.89 -8.53
C GLY A 413 14.07 0.23 -9.19
N MET A 414 13.48 0.89 -10.19
CA MET A 414 12.41 0.34 -11.03
C MET A 414 12.89 -0.88 -11.82
N ASP A 415 11.96 -1.74 -12.21
CA ASP A 415 12.20 -3.01 -12.89
C ASP A 415 11.69 -3.02 -14.34
N ALA A 416 10.77 -2.12 -14.67
CA ALA A 416 10.14 -2.00 -15.99
C ALA A 416 9.75 -0.57 -16.36
N PHE A 417 9.66 -0.31 -17.66
CA PHE A 417 9.02 0.88 -18.22
C PHE A 417 7.87 0.44 -19.13
N ARG A 418 6.69 0.99 -18.89
CA ARG A 418 5.54 0.84 -19.78
C ARG A 418 5.41 2.08 -20.64
N PHE A 419 5.42 1.91 -21.96
CA PHE A 419 5.28 2.99 -22.94
C PHE A 419 4.43 2.52 -24.12
N SER A 420 3.92 3.45 -24.94
CA SER A 420 3.26 3.12 -26.20
C SER A 420 4.12 3.42 -27.42
N ILE A 421 3.94 2.62 -28.49
CA ILE A 421 4.43 2.96 -29.83
C ILE A 421 3.39 3.87 -30.48
N SER A 422 3.79 5.01 -31.05
CA SER A 422 2.87 5.82 -31.85
C SER A 422 2.64 5.20 -33.23
N TRP A 423 1.39 4.86 -33.53
CA TRP A 423 1.03 4.26 -34.82
C TRP A 423 1.38 5.22 -35.96
N SER A 424 1.07 6.52 -35.83
CA SER A 424 1.37 7.51 -36.87
C SER A 424 2.86 7.86 -36.97
N ARG A 425 3.69 7.56 -35.96
CA ARG A 425 5.16 7.64 -36.07
C ARG A 425 5.73 6.50 -36.89
N VAL A 426 5.20 5.28 -36.78
CA VAL A 426 5.71 4.10 -37.50
C VAL A 426 5.11 3.96 -38.91
N LEU A 427 3.81 4.25 -39.07
CA LEU A 427 3.08 4.26 -40.34
C LEU A 427 2.44 5.64 -40.55
N PRO A 428 3.11 6.59 -41.21
CA PRO A 428 2.65 7.99 -41.34
C PRO A 428 1.31 8.17 -42.04
N HIS A 429 0.91 7.19 -42.87
CA HIS A 429 -0.38 7.14 -43.55
C HIS A 429 -1.25 5.98 -43.03
N GLY A 430 -0.97 5.52 -41.81
CA GLY A 430 -1.65 4.44 -41.07
C GLY A 430 -1.50 3.02 -41.62
N ARG A 431 -1.20 2.87 -42.92
CA ARG A 431 -1.14 1.58 -43.61
C ARG A 431 0.28 1.18 -44.02
N LEU A 432 0.64 -0.08 -43.79
CA LEU A 432 1.89 -0.68 -44.25
C LEU A 432 2.09 -0.53 -45.77
N SER A 433 1.01 -0.61 -46.55
CA SER A 433 1.00 -0.43 -48.01
C SER A 433 1.20 1.02 -48.48
N ALA A 434 1.22 1.99 -47.57
CA ALA A 434 1.49 3.40 -47.85
C ALA A 434 2.89 3.86 -47.37
N GLY A 435 3.71 2.95 -46.82
CA GLY A 435 5.10 3.21 -46.41
C GLY A 435 5.33 3.05 -44.91
N VAL A 436 6.55 2.64 -44.56
CA VAL A 436 7.07 2.56 -43.19
C VAL A 436 8.01 3.74 -42.95
N ASN A 437 7.97 4.31 -41.75
CA ASN A 437 8.94 5.29 -41.30
C ASN A 437 10.09 4.60 -40.54
N GLU A 438 11.22 4.41 -41.22
CA GLU A 438 12.40 3.77 -40.63
C GLU A 438 13.03 4.60 -39.51
N GLU A 439 12.87 5.94 -39.47
CA GLU A 439 13.31 6.75 -38.32
C GLU A 439 12.45 6.47 -37.08
N GLY A 440 11.14 6.27 -37.27
CA GLY A 440 10.22 5.82 -36.22
C GLY A 440 10.55 4.42 -35.71
N ILE A 441 10.82 3.47 -36.60
CA ILE A 441 11.29 2.12 -36.23
C ILE A 441 12.64 2.19 -35.48
N LYS A 442 13.56 3.06 -35.90
CA LYS A 442 14.85 3.24 -35.22
C LYS A 442 14.68 3.80 -33.81
N PHE A 443 13.85 4.83 -33.62
CA PHE A 443 13.60 5.43 -32.30
C PHE A 443 13.15 4.39 -31.26
N TYR A 444 12.17 3.55 -31.59
CA TYR A 444 11.69 2.53 -30.67
C TYR A 444 12.71 1.40 -30.45
N ASN A 445 13.53 1.05 -31.45
CA ASN A 445 14.68 0.15 -31.24
C ASN A 445 15.68 0.74 -30.24
N ASP A 446 16.15 1.97 -30.48
CA ASP A 446 17.13 2.64 -29.61
C ASP A 446 16.63 2.76 -28.16
N LEU A 447 15.32 3.02 -27.97
CA LEU A 447 14.67 3.05 -26.66
C LEU A 447 14.61 1.67 -25.99
N ILE A 448 14.24 0.63 -26.72
CA ILE A 448 14.16 -0.75 -26.21
C ILE A 448 15.54 -1.26 -25.81
N ASP A 449 16.57 -0.96 -26.60
CA ASP A 449 17.94 -1.34 -26.31
C ASP A 449 18.49 -0.57 -25.09
N ASP A 450 18.27 0.75 -25.01
CA ASP A 450 18.69 1.58 -23.87
C ASP A 450 18.00 1.15 -22.55
N LEU A 451 16.72 0.77 -22.59
CA LEU A 451 16.01 0.17 -21.45
C LEU A 451 16.70 -1.12 -20.97
N LEU A 452 16.99 -2.04 -21.90
CA LEU A 452 17.55 -3.35 -21.59
C LEU A 452 19.02 -3.27 -21.12
N GLU A 453 19.84 -2.39 -21.72
CA GLU A 453 21.19 -2.06 -21.24
C GLU A 453 21.16 -1.49 -19.81
N ASN A 454 20.07 -0.80 -19.45
CA ASN A 454 19.83 -0.27 -18.12
C ASN A 454 19.13 -1.23 -17.15
N GLY A 455 18.79 -2.45 -17.59
CA GLY A 455 18.16 -3.50 -16.77
C GLY A 455 16.64 -3.36 -16.59
N LEU A 456 15.99 -2.50 -17.37
CA LEU A 456 14.54 -2.24 -17.32
C LEU A 456 13.81 -3.05 -18.40
N GLN A 457 12.73 -3.73 -18.02
CA GLN A 457 11.91 -4.51 -18.95
C GLN A 457 10.96 -3.59 -19.75
N PRO A 458 10.93 -3.68 -21.09
CA PRO A 458 9.98 -2.94 -21.92
C PRO A 458 8.59 -3.62 -21.91
N TYR A 459 7.58 -2.91 -21.41
CA TYR A 459 6.15 -3.26 -21.51
C TYR A 459 5.52 -2.35 -22.58
N VAL A 460 5.18 -2.91 -23.75
CA VAL A 460 4.83 -2.10 -24.92
C VAL A 460 3.34 -2.12 -25.21
N THR A 461 2.73 -0.95 -25.11
CA THR A 461 1.36 -0.66 -25.57
C THR A 461 1.36 -0.37 -27.07
N LEU A 462 0.55 -1.08 -27.83
CA LEU A 462 0.47 -0.94 -29.29
C LEU A 462 -0.49 0.17 -29.74
N PHE A 463 -1.53 0.48 -28.96
CA PHE A 463 -2.45 1.59 -29.24
C PHE A 463 -2.76 2.38 -27.97
N HIS A 464 -2.57 3.69 -28.02
CA HIS A 464 -2.88 4.60 -26.90
C HIS A 464 -3.61 5.85 -27.39
N TRP A 465 -4.75 5.63 -28.05
CA TRP A 465 -5.69 6.66 -28.53
C TRP A 465 -5.17 7.49 -29.73
N ASP A 466 -3.94 7.27 -30.19
CA ASP A 466 -3.29 8.04 -31.26
C ASP A 466 -3.52 7.44 -32.67
N THR A 467 -4.78 7.19 -33.03
CA THR A 467 -5.16 6.73 -34.38
C THR A 467 -4.57 7.66 -35.44
N PRO A 468 -3.87 7.16 -36.49
CA PRO A 468 -3.37 8.00 -37.58
C PRO A 468 -4.52 8.75 -38.27
N GLN A 469 -4.43 10.07 -38.40
CA GLN A 469 -5.49 10.92 -38.96
C GLN A 469 -5.87 10.47 -40.39
N ALA A 470 -4.89 10.00 -41.16
CA ALA A 470 -5.11 9.43 -42.50
C ALA A 470 -6.02 8.18 -42.57
N LEU A 471 -6.38 7.58 -41.43
CA LEU A 471 -7.40 6.52 -41.31
C LEU A 471 -8.75 7.09 -40.87
N GLU A 472 -8.75 8.11 -40.02
CA GLU A 472 -9.94 8.88 -39.63
C GLU A 472 -10.54 9.61 -40.85
N ASP A 473 -9.74 10.38 -41.59
CA ASP A 473 -10.13 11.07 -42.83
C ASP A 473 -10.72 10.12 -43.89
N LYS A 474 -10.20 8.89 -43.93
CA LYS A 474 -10.44 7.95 -45.02
C LYS A 474 -11.69 7.11 -44.84
N TYR A 475 -12.05 6.79 -43.60
CA TYR A 475 -13.20 5.93 -43.29
C TYR A 475 -13.77 6.09 -41.86
N GLY A 476 -13.38 7.12 -41.11
CA GLY A 476 -13.80 7.33 -39.72
C GLY A 476 -13.10 6.40 -38.71
N GLY A 477 -11.86 5.97 -39.01
CA GLY A 477 -11.04 5.20 -38.08
C GLY A 477 -11.75 3.99 -37.51
N PHE A 478 -11.95 3.95 -36.19
CA PHE A 478 -12.60 2.83 -35.52
C PHE A 478 -14.12 2.70 -35.75
N LEU A 479 -14.75 3.62 -36.49
CA LEU A 479 -16.12 3.43 -37.00
C LEU A 479 -16.17 2.41 -38.16
N SER A 480 -15.04 2.07 -38.78
CA SER A 480 -14.98 1.13 -39.91
C SER A 480 -14.30 -0.19 -39.55
N PRO A 481 -14.84 -1.36 -39.95
CA PRO A 481 -14.18 -2.65 -39.76
C PRO A 481 -12.84 -2.77 -40.53
N ASN A 482 -12.57 -1.85 -41.46
CA ASN A 482 -11.26 -1.74 -42.11
C ASN A 482 -10.10 -1.55 -41.11
N ILE A 483 -10.36 -0.86 -39.98
CA ILE A 483 -9.35 -0.59 -38.95
C ILE A 483 -8.73 -1.88 -38.38
N VAL A 484 -9.51 -2.97 -38.33
CA VAL A 484 -9.07 -4.26 -37.76
C VAL A 484 -7.93 -4.86 -38.58
N ASN A 485 -7.96 -4.71 -39.91
CA ASN A 485 -6.89 -5.17 -40.78
C ASN A 485 -5.70 -4.21 -40.79
N ASP A 486 -5.94 -2.89 -40.84
CA ASP A 486 -4.86 -1.89 -40.83
C ASP A 486 -4.09 -1.94 -39.49
N PHE A 487 -4.78 -2.13 -38.35
CA PHE A 487 -4.17 -2.34 -37.04
C PHE A 487 -3.42 -3.68 -36.97
N ARG A 488 -4.01 -4.78 -37.46
CA ARG A 488 -3.32 -6.09 -37.51
C ARG A 488 -2.00 -5.99 -38.27
N ASP A 489 -1.98 -5.30 -39.41
CA ASP A 489 -0.79 -5.17 -40.25
C ASP A 489 0.26 -4.22 -39.63
N PHE A 490 -0.17 -3.22 -38.86
CA PHE A 490 0.69 -2.42 -37.99
C PHE A 490 1.33 -3.23 -36.86
N VAL A 491 0.56 -4.01 -36.09
CA VAL A 491 1.14 -4.83 -35.01
C VAL A 491 2.00 -5.97 -35.57
N ASP A 492 1.70 -6.49 -36.77
CA ASP A 492 2.58 -7.43 -37.49
C ASP A 492 3.94 -6.81 -37.86
N LEU A 493 4.02 -5.49 -38.03
CA LEU A 493 5.28 -4.77 -38.19
C LEU A 493 6.01 -4.59 -36.84
N CYS A 494 5.29 -4.24 -35.78
CA CYS A 494 5.86 -4.10 -34.43
C CYS A 494 6.42 -5.43 -33.89
N PHE A 495 5.69 -6.54 -34.03
CA PHE A 495 6.16 -7.86 -33.58
C PHE A 495 7.43 -8.32 -34.33
N LYS A 496 7.59 -7.98 -35.61
CA LYS A 496 8.83 -8.28 -36.37
C LYS A 496 10.04 -7.50 -35.90
N ASN A 497 9.87 -6.20 -35.66
CA ASN A 497 10.99 -5.29 -35.40
C ASN A 497 11.45 -5.27 -33.94
N PHE A 498 10.56 -5.61 -32.99
CA PHE A 498 10.81 -5.42 -31.56
C PHE A 498 10.60 -6.67 -30.69
N GLY A 499 9.86 -7.68 -31.18
CA GLY A 499 9.46 -8.84 -30.37
C GLY A 499 10.59 -9.83 -30.05
N ASP A 500 11.74 -9.68 -30.71
CA ASP A 500 12.99 -10.35 -30.33
C ASP A 500 13.45 -9.93 -28.92
N ARG A 501 13.19 -8.67 -28.52
CA ARG A 501 13.51 -8.09 -27.21
C ARG A 501 12.29 -7.90 -26.31
N VAL A 502 11.17 -7.41 -26.83
CA VAL A 502 9.94 -7.14 -26.07
C VAL A 502 9.20 -8.44 -25.72
N LYS A 503 8.93 -8.65 -24.43
CA LYS A 503 8.25 -9.86 -23.91
C LYS A 503 6.87 -9.59 -23.28
N LYS A 504 6.45 -8.32 -23.22
CA LYS A 504 5.18 -7.90 -22.64
C LYS A 504 4.48 -6.93 -23.58
N TRP A 505 3.43 -7.42 -24.23
CA TRP A 505 2.66 -6.69 -25.23
C TRP A 505 1.26 -6.36 -24.70
N ILE A 506 0.83 -5.12 -24.86
CA ILE A 506 -0.51 -4.64 -24.52
C ILE A 506 -1.14 -4.13 -25.81
N THR A 507 -2.25 -4.70 -26.27
CA THR A 507 -2.82 -4.32 -27.57
C THR A 507 -3.40 -2.90 -27.56
N LEU A 508 -4.17 -2.59 -26.53
CA LEU A 508 -4.93 -1.34 -26.37
C LEU A 508 -4.76 -0.83 -24.94
N ASN A 509 -4.61 0.49 -24.77
CA ASN A 509 -4.85 1.16 -23.50
C ASN A 509 -6.28 1.68 -23.42
N GLU A 510 -6.97 1.40 -22.32
CA GLU A 510 -8.25 2.00 -21.92
C GLU A 510 -9.23 2.21 -23.09
N PRO A 511 -9.62 1.14 -23.81
CA PRO A 511 -10.55 1.26 -24.94
C PRO A 511 -11.91 1.84 -24.53
N TRP A 512 -12.29 1.72 -23.25
CA TRP A 512 -13.45 2.41 -22.67
C TRP A 512 -13.37 3.94 -22.79
N MET A 513 -12.24 4.53 -22.39
CA MET A 513 -12.04 5.99 -22.47
C MET A 513 -12.06 6.47 -23.91
N PHE A 514 -11.34 5.78 -24.80
CA PHE A 514 -11.33 6.11 -26.23
C PHE A 514 -12.75 6.11 -26.83
N SER A 515 -13.55 5.07 -26.57
CA SER A 515 -14.93 5.02 -27.04
C SER A 515 -15.80 6.11 -26.43
N VAL A 516 -15.90 6.18 -25.09
CA VAL A 516 -16.87 7.06 -24.41
C VAL A 516 -16.50 8.53 -24.53
N GLN A 517 -15.24 8.89 -24.29
CA GLN A 517 -14.79 10.29 -24.36
C GLN A 517 -14.64 10.77 -25.82
N GLY A 518 -14.29 9.88 -26.75
CA GLY A 518 -14.07 10.21 -28.17
C GLY A 518 -15.32 10.20 -29.05
N TYR A 519 -16.32 9.36 -28.73
CA TYR A 519 -17.47 9.08 -29.60
C TYR A 519 -18.86 9.10 -28.92
N ASP A 520 -18.95 9.33 -27.59
CA ASP A 520 -20.23 9.59 -26.91
C ASP A 520 -20.28 11.01 -26.32
N LEU A 521 -19.24 11.41 -25.59
CA LEU A 521 -19.14 12.71 -24.90
C LEU A 521 -18.37 13.79 -25.68
N GLY A 522 -17.53 13.41 -26.64
CA GLY A 522 -16.74 14.31 -27.50
C GLY A 522 -15.74 15.23 -26.78
N THR A 523 -15.31 14.84 -25.59
CA THR A 523 -14.34 15.53 -24.73
C THR A 523 -12.89 15.25 -25.13
N MET A 524 -12.65 14.14 -25.82
CA MET A 524 -11.34 13.70 -26.32
C MET A 524 -11.38 13.48 -27.84
N ALA A 525 -10.23 13.40 -28.51
CA ALA A 525 -10.16 13.14 -29.95
C ALA A 525 -10.86 11.81 -30.33
N PRO A 526 -11.63 11.72 -31.43
CA PRO A 526 -11.85 12.76 -32.46
C PRO A 526 -13.00 13.75 -32.15
N GLY A 527 -13.50 13.82 -30.91
CA GLY A 527 -14.37 14.89 -30.45
C GLY A 527 -15.85 14.76 -30.82
N ARG A 528 -16.32 13.52 -31.08
CA ARG A 528 -17.65 13.19 -31.58
C ARG A 528 -18.63 12.92 -30.44
N ILE A 529 -19.89 13.31 -30.64
CA ILE A 529 -20.91 13.37 -29.57
C ILE A 529 -22.16 12.57 -29.99
N SER A 530 -22.74 11.79 -29.07
CA SER A 530 -24.09 11.22 -29.21
C SER A 530 -25.14 12.32 -29.04
N VAL A 531 -25.83 12.69 -30.13
CA VAL A 531 -26.77 13.83 -30.13
C VAL A 531 -28.21 13.37 -29.93
N VAL A 532 -28.94 14.07 -29.03
CA VAL A 532 -30.39 13.90 -28.82
C VAL A 532 -31.18 14.31 -30.06
N VAL A 533 -32.25 13.57 -30.36
CA VAL A 533 -33.02 13.57 -31.63
C VAL A 533 -33.61 14.93 -32.08
N ASN A 534 -33.51 16.00 -31.28
CA ASN A 534 -34.29 17.24 -31.43
C ASN A 534 -33.48 18.56 -31.56
N ASP A 535 -32.16 18.55 -31.80
CA ASP A 535 -31.40 19.78 -32.12
C ASP A 535 -31.35 20.06 -33.65
N PRO A 536 -32.09 21.07 -34.18
CA PRO A 536 -32.08 21.39 -35.61
C PRO A 536 -30.80 22.08 -36.10
N HIS A 537 -29.88 22.45 -35.21
CA HIS A 537 -28.61 23.11 -35.53
C HIS A 537 -27.39 22.19 -35.41
N ARG A 538 -27.53 20.98 -34.85
CA ARG A 538 -26.44 19.97 -34.71
C ARG A 538 -26.79 18.66 -35.41
N SER A 539 -26.90 18.72 -36.74
CA SER A 539 -27.28 17.58 -37.60
C SER A 539 -26.17 16.52 -37.76
N LEU A 540 -25.85 15.76 -36.70
CA LEU A 540 -25.19 14.45 -36.78
C LEU A 540 -26.05 13.42 -36.04
N ASN A 541 -27.04 12.88 -36.77
CA ASN A 541 -28.07 12.00 -36.24
C ASN A 541 -27.57 10.55 -36.18
N THR A 542 -26.61 10.27 -35.28
CA THR A 542 -25.89 8.99 -35.15
C THR A 542 -26.64 7.94 -34.32
N GLY A 543 -27.75 8.33 -33.67
CA GLY A 543 -28.59 7.45 -32.87
C GLY A 543 -27.89 6.79 -31.68
N ALA A 544 -26.80 7.39 -31.17
CA ALA A 544 -25.95 6.81 -30.11
C ALA A 544 -25.49 5.36 -30.41
N THR A 545 -24.93 5.17 -31.61
CA THR A 545 -24.38 3.88 -32.09
C THR A 545 -22.86 3.87 -32.24
N GLU A 546 -22.23 5.05 -32.35
CA GLU A 546 -20.78 5.17 -32.62
C GLU A 546 -19.93 4.57 -31.51
N VAL A 547 -20.23 4.89 -30.25
CA VAL A 547 -19.55 4.36 -29.06
C VAL A 547 -19.55 2.81 -29.01
N TYR A 548 -20.64 2.16 -29.44
CA TYR A 548 -20.75 0.70 -29.50
C TYR A 548 -20.03 0.10 -30.72
N THR A 549 -20.07 0.80 -31.85
CA THR A 549 -19.37 0.40 -33.09
C THR A 549 -17.85 0.46 -32.91
N VAL A 550 -17.33 1.52 -32.29
CA VAL A 550 -15.91 1.70 -31.97
C VAL A 550 -15.43 0.64 -30.99
N THR A 551 -16.14 0.41 -29.87
CA THR A 551 -15.78 -0.66 -28.92
C THR A 551 -15.79 -2.05 -29.58
N HIS A 552 -16.73 -2.32 -30.48
CA HIS A 552 -16.77 -3.58 -31.22
C HIS A 552 -15.52 -3.77 -32.11
N HIS A 553 -15.17 -2.79 -32.94
CA HIS A 553 -13.96 -2.88 -33.77
C HIS A 553 -12.66 -2.89 -32.95
N LEU A 554 -12.61 -2.25 -31.79
CA LEU A 554 -11.48 -2.35 -30.85
C LEU A 554 -11.31 -3.78 -30.32
N LEU A 555 -12.38 -4.43 -29.88
CA LEU A 555 -12.35 -5.83 -29.43
C LEU A 555 -11.89 -6.78 -30.56
N LEU A 556 -12.39 -6.59 -31.79
CA LEU A 556 -11.94 -7.36 -32.96
C LEU A 556 -10.47 -7.09 -33.32
N ALA A 557 -10.00 -5.84 -33.21
CA ALA A 557 -8.60 -5.45 -33.43
C ALA A 557 -7.66 -6.08 -32.39
N HIS A 558 -8.07 -6.12 -31.12
CA HIS A 558 -7.38 -6.86 -30.06
C HIS A 558 -7.32 -8.37 -30.34
N ALA A 559 -8.45 -9.01 -30.66
CA ALA A 559 -8.49 -10.45 -30.97
C ALA A 559 -7.61 -10.80 -32.18
N ALA A 560 -7.62 -9.97 -33.23
CA ALA A 560 -6.78 -10.14 -34.42
C ALA A 560 -5.27 -10.00 -34.08
N ALA A 561 -4.90 -9.04 -33.24
CA ALA A 561 -3.52 -8.83 -32.79
C ALA A 561 -3.02 -9.99 -31.90
N VAL A 562 -3.86 -10.48 -30.99
CA VAL A 562 -3.51 -11.60 -30.10
C VAL A 562 -3.41 -12.91 -30.87
N LYS A 563 -4.38 -13.20 -31.73
CA LYS A 563 -4.34 -14.39 -32.59
C LYS A 563 -3.06 -14.41 -33.43
N LEU A 564 -2.73 -13.29 -34.07
CA LEU A 564 -1.47 -13.14 -34.81
C LEU A 564 -0.24 -13.40 -33.92
N TYR A 565 -0.20 -12.85 -32.70
CA TYR A 565 0.93 -13.08 -31.79
C TYR A 565 1.05 -14.55 -31.40
N LYS A 566 -0.04 -15.17 -30.93
CA LYS A 566 -0.06 -16.56 -30.44
C LYS A 566 0.24 -17.57 -31.56
N GLU A 567 -0.29 -17.37 -32.78
CA GLU A 567 -0.06 -18.28 -33.92
C GLU A 567 1.32 -18.13 -34.57
N LYS A 568 1.87 -16.91 -34.65
CA LYS A 568 3.04 -16.60 -35.49
C LYS A 568 4.33 -16.28 -34.72
N TYR A 569 4.23 -15.72 -33.52
CA TYR A 569 5.36 -15.11 -32.81
C TYR A 569 5.66 -15.72 -31.44
N GLN A 570 4.65 -16.03 -30.63
CA GLN A 570 4.82 -16.42 -29.22
C GLN A 570 5.78 -17.60 -29.02
N SER A 571 5.74 -18.60 -29.90
CA SER A 571 6.62 -19.78 -29.86
C SER A 571 8.09 -19.51 -30.17
N SER A 572 8.40 -18.43 -30.91
CA SER A 572 9.77 -18.03 -31.27
C SER A 572 10.30 -16.86 -30.42
N GLN A 573 9.40 -16.03 -29.90
CA GLN A 573 9.74 -14.83 -29.14
C GLN A 573 9.61 -15.01 -27.62
N GLY A 574 8.79 -15.94 -27.14
CA GLY A 574 8.64 -16.24 -25.71
C GLY A 574 7.98 -15.12 -24.88
N GLY A 575 7.25 -14.19 -25.52
CA GLY A 575 6.53 -13.13 -24.83
C GLY A 575 5.08 -13.48 -24.49
N GLN A 576 4.43 -12.59 -23.77
CA GLN A 576 3.01 -12.64 -23.42
C GLN A 576 2.28 -11.41 -23.96
N ILE A 577 1.01 -11.57 -24.33
CA ILE A 577 0.16 -10.49 -24.85
C ILE A 577 -1.15 -10.34 -24.07
N GLY A 578 -1.55 -9.10 -23.83
CA GLY A 578 -2.74 -8.74 -23.05
C GLY A 578 -3.36 -7.43 -23.50
N ILE A 579 -4.24 -6.89 -22.66
CA ILE A 579 -4.97 -5.63 -22.86
C ILE A 579 -5.04 -4.86 -21.55
N THR A 580 -4.96 -3.52 -21.61
CA THR A 580 -5.16 -2.67 -20.44
C THR A 580 -6.57 -2.10 -20.44
N LEU A 581 -7.29 -2.31 -19.34
CA LEU A 581 -8.64 -1.80 -19.11
C LEU A 581 -8.64 -0.85 -17.91
N VAL A 582 -9.32 0.29 -18.05
CA VAL A 582 -9.67 1.14 -16.90
C VAL A 582 -10.92 0.60 -16.25
N SER A 583 -10.94 0.63 -14.92
CA SER A 583 -12.20 0.54 -14.17
C SER A 583 -12.12 1.39 -12.91
N HIS A 584 -13.18 2.14 -12.66
CA HIS A 584 -13.48 2.57 -11.30
C HIS A 584 -13.94 1.37 -10.47
N TRP A 585 -13.88 1.49 -9.15
CA TRP A 585 -14.75 0.69 -8.28
C TRP A 585 -16.05 1.47 -8.03
N PHE A 586 -17.13 0.75 -7.73
CA PHE A 586 -18.46 1.35 -7.52
C PHE A 586 -19.08 0.90 -6.19
N GLU A 587 -19.22 1.86 -5.27
CA GLU A 587 -20.02 1.71 -4.04
C GLU A 587 -21.49 2.07 -4.32
N PRO A 588 -22.47 1.48 -3.63
CA PRO A 588 -23.87 1.85 -3.83
C PRO A 588 -24.15 3.22 -3.17
N TYR A 589 -24.88 4.10 -3.85
CA TYR A 589 -25.22 5.42 -3.30
C TYR A 589 -25.98 5.30 -1.97
N SER A 590 -27.01 4.45 -1.91
CA SER A 590 -27.70 4.09 -0.68
C SER A 590 -27.75 2.56 -0.49
N ASN A 591 -28.22 2.12 0.68
CA ASN A 591 -28.43 0.69 0.95
C ASN A 591 -29.61 0.08 0.16
N SER A 592 -30.21 0.79 -0.81
CA SER A 592 -31.31 0.28 -1.63
C SER A 592 -30.84 -0.85 -2.56
N GLU A 593 -31.72 -1.82 -2.84
CA GLU A 593 -31.47 -2.88 -3.83
C GLU A 593 -31.24 -2.31 -5.25
N ALA A 594 -31.88 -1.17 -5.55
CA ALA A 594 -31.72 -0.45 -6.81
C ALA A 594 -30.27 0.06 -6.99
N ASP A 595 -29.71 0.74 -5.99
CA ASP A 595 -28.32 1.24 -6.05
C ASP A 595 -27.29 0.10 -5.97
N GLN A 596 -27.56 -0.95 -5.19
CA GLN A 596 -26.75 -2.18 -5.19
C GLN A 596 -26.77 -2.89 -6.55
N THR A 597 -27.86 -2.81 -7.31
CA THR A 597 -27.91 -3.31 -8.69
C THR A 597 -27.22 -2.34 -9.66
N ALA A 598 -27.22 -1.04 -9.36
CA ALA A 598 -26.56 -0.01 -10.16
C ALA A 598 -25.03 -0.12 -10.13
N THR A 599 -24.40 -0.52 -9.01
CA THR A 599 -22.95 -0.80 -8.98
C THR A 599 -22.58 -1.93 -9.95
N LYS A 600 -23.37 -3.02 -9.98
CA LYS A 600 -23.15 -4.10 -10.95
C LYS A 600 -23.32 -3.60 -12.39
N ARG A 601 -24.38 -2.85 -12.70
CA ARG A 601 -24.53 -2.27 -14.06
C ARG A 601 -23.34 -1.37 -14.44
N SER A 602 -22.80 -0.63 -13.48
CA SER A 602 -21.65 0.25 -13.69
C SER A 602 -20.37 -0.54 -13.99
N LEU A 603 -20.12 -1.64 -13.27
CA LEU A 603 -19.04 -2.58 -13.57
C LEU A 603 -19.24 -3.28 -14.92
N ASP A 604 -20.46 -3.76 -15.21
CA ASP A 604 -20.81 -4.39 -16.49
C ASP A 604 -20.58 -3.42 -17.68
N PHE A 605 -20.95 -2.14 -17.56
CA PHE A 605 -20.76 -1.13 -18.62
C PHE A 605 -19.33 -0.56 -18.70
N MET A 606 -18.44 -0.88 -17.74
CA MET A 606 -17.06 -0.37 -17.73
C MET A 606 -16.03 -1.48 -17.91
N LEU A 607 -15.87 -2.36 -16.92
CA LEU A 607 -14.95 -3.50 -16.96
C LEU A 607 -15.54 -4.65 -17.79
N GLY A 608 -16.79 -5.02 -17.51
CA GLY A 608 -17.46 -6.17 -18.12
C GLY A 608 -17.65 -6.02 -19.63
N TRP A 609 -17.82 -4.79 -20.13
CA TRP A 609 -17.96 -4.49 -21.55
C TRP A 609 -16.79 -5.02 -22.39
N PHE A 610 -15.61 -5.16 -21.76
CA PHE A 610 -14.43 -5.80 -22.35
C PHE A 610 -14.19 -7.19 -21.76
N MET A 611 -14.27 -7.38 -20.43
CA MET A 611 -13.93 -8.65 -19.78
C MET A 611 -14.91 -9.81 -20.09
N ASP A 612 -16.20 -9.55 -20.30
CA ASP A 612 -17.16 -10.60 -20.67
C ASP A 612 -16.94 -11.10 -22.11
N PRO A 613 -16.74 -10.25 -23.14
CA PRO A 613 -16.29 -10.71 -24.45
C PRO A 613 -15.01 -11.54 -24.38
N LEU A 614 -14.02 -11.12 -23.58
CA LEU A 614 -12.74 -11.83 -23.43
C LEU A 614 -12.84 -13.17 -22.67
N THR A 615 -13.85 -13.33 -21.82
CA THR A 615 -14.02 -14.53 -20.97
C THR A 615 -15.04 -15.51 -21.55
N ASN A 616 -16.13 -14.96 -22.11
CA ASN A 616 -17.36 -15.66 -22.48
C ASN A 616 -17.69 -15.54 -23.99
N GLY A 617 -17.09 -14.58 -24.70
CA GLY A 617 -17.28 -14.38 -26.15
C GLY A 617 -18.52 -13.58 -26.55
N ASP A 618 -19.17 -12.90 -25.60
CA ASP A 618 -20.32 -12.02 -25.84
C ASP A 618 -20.35 -10.91 -24.76
N TYR A 619 -21.08 -9.82 -25.02
CA TYR A 619 -21.23 -8.69 -24.11
C TYR A 619 -22.03 -9.03 -22.83
N PRO A 620 -21.86 -8.27 -21.73
CA PRO A 620 -22.63 -8.47 -20.50
C PRO A 620 -24.13 -8.43 -20.74
N ARG A 621 -24.89 -9.28 -20.02
CA ARG A 621 -26.33 -9.42 -20.21
C ARG A 621 -27.10 -8.10 -20.02
N ASN A 622 -26.70 -7.27 -19.05
CA ASN A 622 -27.28 -5.95 -18.82
C ASN A 622 -27.11 -5.02 -20.04
N MET A 623 -26.00 -5.12 -20.79
CA MET A 623 -25.81 -4.31 -22.00
C MET A 623 -26.76 -4.74 -23.12
N HIS A 624 -26.93 -6.05 -23.34
CA HIS A 624 -27.92 -6.57 -24.29
C HIS A 624 -29.35 -6.12 -23.94
N ASP A 625 -29.71 -6.10 -22.66
CA ASP A 625 -31.07 -5.77 -22.20
C ASP A 625 -31.38 -4.26 -22.15
N PHE A 626 -30.38 -3.37 -22.03
CA PHE A 626 -30.61 -1.91 -21.99
C PHE A 626 -30.21 -1.18 -23.28
N VAL A 627 -29.08 -1.52 -23.92
CA VAL A 627 -28.65 -0.92 -25.21
C VAL A 627 -29.48 -1.49 -26.37
N GLY A 628 -29.84 -2.77 -26.29
CA GLY A 628 -30.67 -3.45 -27.28
C GLY A 628 -30.05 -3.45 -28.68
N GLY A 629 -30.84 -3.11 -29.70
CA GLY A 629 -30.45 -3.18 -31.11
C GLY A 629 -29.32 -2.25 -31.57
N ARG A 630 -28.81 -1.36 -30.71
CA ARG A 630 -27.63 -0.52 -30.99
C ARG A 630 -26.31 -1.18 -30.62
N LEU A 631 -26.34 -2.25 -29.82
CA LEU A 631 -25.17 -3.06 -29.50
C LEU A 631 -24.88 -4.02 -30.67
N PRO A 632 -23.69 -3.98 -31.30
CA PRO A 632 -23.29 -4.96 -32.31
C PRO A 632 -23.32 -6.39 -31.76
N LYS A 633 -23.37 -7.38 -32.65
CA LYS A 633 -23.37 -8.80 -32.30
C LYS A 633 -22.17 -9.47 -32.93
N PHE A 634 -21.39 -10.18 -32.13
CA PHE A 634 -20.32 -11.04 -32.65
C PHE A 634 -20.92 -12.19 -33.45
N THR A 635 -20.31 -12.49 -34.59
CA THR A 635 -20.46 -13.79 -35.26
C THR A 635 -19.89 -14.91 -34.39
N PRO A 636 -20.24 -16.20 -34.65
CA PRO A 636 -19.64 -17.32 -33.94
C PRO A 636 -18.11 -17.33 -34.02
N GLU A 637 -17.54 -16.95 -35.16
CA GLU A 637 -16.11 -16.87 -35.42
C GLU A 637 -15.43 -15.76 -34.60
N GLU A 638 -16.04 -14.58 -34.51
CA GLU A 638 -15.54 -13.46 -33.71
C GLU A 638 -15.67 -13.76 -32.21
N SER A 639 -16.82 -14.32 -31.79
CA SER A 639 -17.07 -14.77 -30.41
C SER A 639 -16.01 -15.77 -29.94
N GLU A 640 -15.65 -16.75 -30.77
CA GLU A 640 -14.60 -17.72 -30.44
C GLU A 640 -13.20 -17.09 -30.48
N SER A 641 -12.96 -16.10 -31.34
CA SER A 641 -11.67 -15.40 -31.40
C SER A 641 -11.35 -14.54 -30.17
N LEU A 642 -12.36 -14.15 -29.39
CA LEU A 642 -12.24 -13.32 -28.19
C LEU A 642 -12.03 -14.14 -26.90
N LYS A 643 -12.55 -15.37 -26.83
CA LYS A 643 -12.48 -16.21 -25.62
C LYS A 643 -11.02 -16.58 -25.31
N GLY A 644 -10.50 -16.06 -24.20
CA GLY A 644 -9.10 -16.29 -23.80
C GLY A 644 -8.08 -15.60 -24.69
N SER A 645 -8.45 -14.52 -25.39
CA SER A 645 -7.53 -13.70 -26.20
C SER A 645 -6.58 -12.84 -25.36
N TYR A 646 -6.09 -13.35 -24.24
CA TYR A 646 -5.08 -12.70 -23.40
C TYR A 646 -4.20 -13.74 -22.69
N ASP A 647 -3.04 -13.31 -22.24
CA ASP A 647 -2.13 -14.03 -21.33
C ASP A 647 -2.08 -13.34 -19.94
N PHE A 648 -2.48 -12.08 -19.88
CA PHE A 648 -2.63 -11.27 -18.67
C PHE A 648 -3.61 -10.10 -18.94
N ILE A 649 -4.16 -9.51 -17.88
CA ILE A 649 -4.95 -8.28 -17.95
C ILE A 649 -4.17 -7.13 -17.28
N GLY A 650 -4.09 -5.99 -17.95
CA GLY A 650 -3.70 -4.73 -17.32
C GLY A 650 -4.93 -4.05 -16.73
N ILE A 651 -4.85 -3.62 -15.48
CA ILE A 651 -5.89 -2.80 -14.82
C ILE A 651 -5.31 -1.41 -14.56
N ASN A 652 -6.01 -0.38 -15.04
CA ASN A 652 -5.79 1.00 -14.66
C ASN A 652 -6.84 1.40 -13.62
N TYR A 653 -6.39 1.87 -12.46
CA TYR A 653 -7.26 2.26 -11.36
C TYR A 653 -6.81 3.59 -10.74
N TYR A 654 -7.76 4.51 -10.55
CA TYR A 654 -7.50 5.86 -10.03
C TYR A 654 -8.47 6.30 -8.92
N THR A 655 -9.73 5.86 -8.97
CA THR A 655 -10.80 6.40 -8.12
C THR A 655 -11.96 5.40 -7.97
N THR A 656 -12.75 5.59 -6.91
CA THR A 656 -14.06 4.94 -6.70
C THR A 656 -15.17 5.97 -6.88
N TYR A 657 -16.35 5.53 -7.32
CA TYR A 657 -17.56 6.35 -7.35
C TYR A 657 -18.71 5.70 -6.57
N TYR A 658 -19.68 6.52 -6.15
CA TYR A 658 -21.01 6.02 -5.83
C TYR A 658 -21.81 5.82 -7.13
N ALA A 659 -22.35 4.62 -7.33
CA ALA A 659 -23.35 4.34 -8.35
C ALA A 659 -24.75 4.52 -7.76
N GLN A 660 -25.54 5.40 -8.38
CA GLN A 660 -26.95 5.60 -8.07
C GLN A 660 -27.80 5.03 -9.21
N ASN A 661 -28.94 4.42 -8.89
CA ASN A 661 -29.91 3.96 -9.88
C ASN A 661 -30.66 5.14 -10.52
N THR A 662 -30.77 5.16 -11.85
CA THR A 662 -31.70 6.07 -12.55
C THR A 662 -32.85 5.29 -13.19
N ASP A 663 -33.99 5.96 -13.35
CA ASP A 663 -35.08 5.45 -14.19
C ASP A 663 -34.70 5.44 -15.67
N ALA A 664 -35.52 4.77 -16.49
CA ALA A 664 -35.31 4.69 -17.94
C ALA A 664 -35.80 5.98 -18.64
N ASP A 665 -34.86 6.84 -19.02
CA ASP A 665 -35.13 7.95 -19.95
C ASP A 665 -35.09 7.43 -21.40
N TYR A 666 -36.22 7.54 -22.10
CA TYR A 666 -36.35 7.15 -23.51
C TYR A 666 -36.15 8.32 -24.49
N GLN A 667 -35.82 9.52 -24.00
CA GLN A 667 -35.46 10.69 -24.82
C GLN A 667 -33.95 10.95 -24.86
N SER A 668 -33.21 10.55 -23.81
CA SER A 668 -31.74 10.59 -23.77
C SER A 668 -31.13 9.28 -24.24
N VAL A 669 -30.38 9.30 -25.34
CA VAL A 669 -29.65 8.15 -25.88
C VAL A 669 -28.14 8.43 -25.86
N GLY A 670 -27.39 7.56 -25.19
CA GLY A 670 -25.96 7.69 -24.95
C GLY A 670 -25.49 6.69 -23.88
N PHE A 671 -24.18 6.51 -23.74
CA PHE A 671 -23.60 5.46 -22.89
C PHE A 671 -24.11 5.51 -21.44
N MET A 672 -24.19 6.70 -20.84
CA MET A 672 -24.61 6.86 -19.44
C MET A 672 -26.11 6.63 -19.21
N SER A 673 -26.98 7.00 -20.15
CA SER A 673 -28.42 6.71 -20.01
C SER A 673 -28.72 5.23 -20.21
N ASP A 674 -27.97 4.55 -21.06
CA ASP A 674 -28.07 3.11 -21.29
C ASP A 674 -27.61 2.27 -20.09
N ALA A 675 -26.58 2.71 -19.36
CA ALA A 675 -26.16 2.08 -18.11
C ALA A 675 -27.23 2.18 -17.00
N ARG A 676 -28.17 3.14 -17.12
CA ARG A 676 -29.18 3.51 -16.13
C ARG A 676 -28.59 3.73 -14.74
N SER A 677 -27.40 4.33 -14.68
CA SER A 677 -26.74 4.66 -13.43
C SER A 677 -26.05 6.01 -13.53
N ASN A 678 -26.27 6.83 -12.51
CA ASN A 678 -25.54 8.08 -12.31
C ASN A 678 -24.31 7.79 -11.45
N TRP A 679 -23.14 8.29 -11.86
CA TRP A 679 -21.88 8.12 -11.13
C TRP A 679 -21.53 9.44 -10.45
N THR A 680 -21.31 9.41 -9.14
CA THR A 680 -20.98 10.60 -8.35
C THR A 680 -19.86 10.32 -7.36
N GLY A 681 -18.89 11.22 -7.25
CA GLY A 681 -17.86 11.17 -6.20
C GLY A 681 -18.37 11.57 -4.83
N GLU A 682 -19.57 12.15 -4.76
CA GLU A 682 -20.17 12.70 -3.55
C GLU A 682 -21.51 12.06 -3.23
N ARG A 683 -21.78 11.88 -1.93
CA ARG A 683 -23.07 11.46 -1.39
C ARG A 683 -23.54 12.50 -0.39
N ASN A 684 -24.68 13.13 -0.68
CA ASN A 684 -25.26 14.21 0.13
C ASN A 684 -24.26 15.38 0.36
N GLY A 685 -23.39 15.67 -0.62
CA GLY A 685 -22.34 16.69 -0.53
C GLY A 685 -21.08 16.28 0.26
N ILE A 686 -20.96 15.01 0.64
CA ILE A 686 -19.75 14.45 1.27
C ILE A 686 -19.01 13.60 0.23
N PRO A 687 -17.75 13.92 -0.12
CA PRO A 687 -16.97 13.14 -1.08
C PRO A 687 -16.58 11.77 -0.52
N ILE A 688 -16.44 10.78 -1.40
CA ILE A 688 -16.09 9.39 -1.07
C ILE A 688 -14.67 9.22 -0.51
N GLY A 689 -13.78 10.15 -0.88
CA GLY A 689 -12.41 10.30 -0.40
C GLY A 689 -11.88 11.69 -0.76
N PRO A 690 -10.66 12.07 -0.35
CA PRO A 690 -10.08 13.36 -0.70
C PRO A 690 -9.99 13.56 -2.22
N GLN A 691 -10.49 14.68 -2.73
CA GLN A 691 -10.40 15.02 -4.16
C GLN A 691 -8.99 15.50 -4.51
N ALA A 692 -8.49 15.13 -5.70
CA ALA A 692 -7.19 15.59 -6.22
C ALA A 692 -7.33 16.87 -7.07
N GLY A 693 -6.35 17.18 -7.92
CA GLY A 693 -6.37 18.40 -8.73
C GLY A 693 -7.45 18.37 -9.82
N VAL A 694 -7.65 17.21 -10.47
CA VAL A 694 -8.78 16.97 -11.38
C VAL A 694 -10.04 16.60 -10.61
N LYS A 695 -11.16 17.25 -10.94
CA LYS A 695 -12.46 17.08 -10.25
C LYS A 695 -13.01 15.64 -10.26
N TRP A 696 -12.52 14.79 -11.15
CA TRP A 696 -13.00 13.41 -11.29
C TRP A 696 -12.29 12.43 -10.34
N LEU A 697 -11.09 12.74 -9.84
CA LEU A 697 -10.26 11.79 -9.08
C LEU A 697 -10.45 11.99 -7.58
N TYR A 698 -11.01 10.97 -6.92
CA TYR A 698 -11.17 10.90 -5.47
C TYR A 698 -10.30 9.76 -4.92
N ILE A 699 -9.39 10.08 -4.00
CA ILE A 699 -8.40 9.15 -3.47
C ILE A 699 -9.10 8.15 -2.54
N TYR A 700 -9.33 6.94 -3.05
CA TYR A 700 -10.00 5.86 -2.32
C TYR A 700 -9.23 4.53 -2.49
N PRO A 701 -8.22 4.25 -1.64
CA PRO A 701 -7.33 3.10 -1.80
C PRO A 701 -8.01 1.73 -1.70
N GLU A 702 -9.01 1.58 -0.84
CA GLU A 702 -9.75 0.33 -0.65
C GLU A 702 -10.44 -0.17 -1.94
N GLY A 703 -10.74 0.73 -2.88
CA GLY A 703 -11.39 0.40 -4.15
C GLY A 703 -10.52 -0.45 -5.07
N ILE A 704 -9.18 -0.31 -5.03
CA ILE A 704 -8.30 -1.17 -5.86
C ILE A 704 -8.34 -2.62 -5.37
N CYS A 705 -8.43 -2.84 -4.05
CA CYS A 705 -8.56 -4.18 -3.48
C CYS A 705 -9.90 -4.80 -3.87
N LYS A 706 -11.01 -4.05 -3.73
CA LYS A 706 -12.35 -4.51 -4.13
C LYS A 706 -12.43 -4.86 -5.62
N LEU A 707 -11.87 -4.01 -6.50
CA LEU A 707 -11.82 -4.23 -7.94
C LEU A 707 -10.95 -5.46 -8.32
N LEU A 708 -9.78 -5.62 -7.70
CA LEU A 708 -8.90 -6.77 -7.93
C LEU A 708 -9.57 -8.09 -7.52
N ASN A 709 -10.17 -8.13 -6.33
CA ASN A 709 -10.90 -9.29 -5.82
C ASN A 709 -12.08 -9.65 -6.75
N TYR A 710 -12.89 -8.65 -7.13
CA TYR A 710 -14.00 -8.82 -8.09
C TYR A 710 -13.51 -9.37 -9.45
N THR A 711 -12.42 -8.81 -9.98
CA THR A 711 -11.85 -9.24 -11.27
C THR A 711 -11.40 -10.71 -11.22
N LYS A 712 -10.76 -11.13 -10.11
CA LYS A 712 -10.44 -12.55 -9.89
C LYS A 712 -11.69 -13.41 -9.84
N ASP A 713 -12.67 -13.04 -9.02
CA ASP A 713 -13.80 -13.91 -8.69
C ASP A 713 -14.84 -14.01 -9.82
N GLN A 714 -14.96 -13.01 -10.69
CA GLN A 714 -15.82 -13.08 -11.89
C GLN A 714 -15.10 -13.69 -13.11
N TYR A 715 -13.84 -13.32 -13.38
CA TYR A 715 -13.18 -13.58 -14.67
C TYR A 715 -12.15 -14.71 -14.64
N ARG A 716 -12.44 -15.75 -13.84
CA ARG A 716 -11.66 -17.01 -13.73
C ARG A 716 -10.21 -16.82 -13.23
N SER A 717 -9.99 -15.87 -12.33
CA SER A 717 -8.68 -15.58 -11.70
C SER A 717 -7.54 -15.33 -12.71
N PRO A 718 -7.64 -14.29 -13.56
CA PRO A 718 -6.60 -13.96 -14.52
C PRO A 718 -5.35 -13.41 -13.82
N THR A 719 -4.18 -13.54 -14.45
CA THR A 719 -2.98 -12.81 -14.05
C THR A 719 -3.17 -11.32 -14.34
N ILE A 720 -2.96 -10.48 -13.32
CA ILE A 720 -3.20 -9.03 -13.37
C ILE A 720 -1.90 -8.25 -13.22
N TYR A 721 -1.78 -7.15 -13.96
CA TYR A 721 -0.82 -6.08 -13.68
C TYR A 721 -1.61 -4.79 -13.40
N ILE A 722 -1.29 -4.05 -12.34
CA ILE A 722 -1.76 -2.66 -12.22
C ILE A 722 -0.91 -1.84 -13.20
N THR A 723 -1.44 -1.57 -14.39
CA THR A 723 -0.69 -0.91 -15.46
C THR A 723 -0.67 0.61 -15.31
N GLU A 724 -1.62 1.18 -14.57
CA GLU A 724 -1.60 2.57 -14.10
C GLU A 724 -2.32 2.70 -12.75
N ASN A 725 -1.70 3.41 -11.83
CA ASN A 725 -2.34 4.03 -10.67
C ASN A 725 -1.55 5.30 -10.32
N GLY A 726 -2.22 6.36 -9.89
CA GLY A 726 -1.57 7.64 -9.61
C GLY A 726 -2.51 8.70 -9.08
N VAL A 727 -1.98 9.91 -8.86
CA VAL A 727 -2.74 11.09 -8.45
C VAL A 727 -2.00 12.36 -8.90
N ASP A 728 -2.74 13.40 -9.24
CA ASP A 728 -2.24 14.66 -9.78
C ASP A 728 -2.14 15.79 -8.74
N ASP A 729 -1.24 16.74 -8.99
CA ASP A 729 -1.27 18.08 -8.37
C ASP A 729 -1.81 19.09 -9.40
N VAL A 730 -2.50 20.14 -8.96
CA VAL A 730 -2.82 21.30 -9.82
C VAL A 730 -1.51 22.02 -10.19
N ASN A 731 -1.33 22.39 -11.46
CA ASN A 731 -0.16 23.16 -11.90
C ASN A 731 -0.23 24.63 -11.46
N ASN A 732 0.18 24.91 -10.23
CA ASN A 732 0.27 26.28 -9.72
C ASN A 732 1.59 26.96 -10.14
N ASN A 733 1.55 27.73 -11.23
CA ASN A 733 2.69 28.52 -11.72
C ASN A 733 3.19 29.62 -10.74
N ALA A 734 2.47 29.90 -9.64
CA ALA A 734 2.91 30.83 -8.60
C ALA A 734 3.67 30.14 -7.45
N SER A 735 3.65 28.81 -7.36
CA SER A 735 4.41 28.05 -6.35
C SER A 735 5.91 28.08 -6.63
N SER A 736 6.72 28.16 -5.58
CA SER A 736 8.17 27.97 -5.72
C SER A 736 8.50 26.52 -6.07
N LEU A 737 9.66 26.29 -6.70
CA LEU A 737 10.14 24.94 -6.99
C LEU A 737 10.25 24.07 -5.72
N LYS A 738 10.49 24.65 -4.54
CA LYS A 738 10.52 23.89 -3.28
C LYS A 738 9.15 23.30 -2.93
N GLU A 739 8.08 24.05 -3.18
CA GLU A 739 6.69 23.61 -2.93
C GLU A 739 6.22 22.64 -4.01
N ALA A 740 6.52 22.92 -5.29
CA ALA A 740 6.17 22.05 -6.41
C ALA A 740 6.86 20.66 -6.41
N LEU A 741 7.91 20.49 -5.60
CA LEU A 741 8.58 19.20 -5.34
C LEU A 741 8.08 18.49 -4.08
N SER A 742 7.14 19.07 -3.34
CA SER A 742 6.63 18.54 -2.08
C SER A 742 5.23 17.94 -2.25
N ASP A 743 5.18 16.65 -2.60
CA ASP A 743 3.96 15.92 -2.97
C ASP A 743 3.54 14.82 -1.97
N PRO A 744 3.28 15.14 -0.68
CA PRO A 744 2.94 14.15 0.34
C PRO A 744 1.64 13.40 0.05
N VAL A 745 0.70 14.02 -0.67
CA VAL A 745 -0.56 13.39 -1.11
C VAL A 745 -0.26 12.25 -2.10
N ARG A 746 0.67 12.46 -3.04
CA ARG A 746 1.13 11.41 -3.98
C ARG A 746 1.86 10.30 -3.26
N GLU A 747 2.76 10.65 -2.33
CA GLU A 747 3.49 9.66 -1.53
C GLU A 747 2.54 8.80 -0.67
N LYS A 748 1.54 9.39 -0.01
CA LYS A 748 0.52 8.65 0.76
C LYS A 748 -0.37 7.80 -0.15
N SER A 749 -0.83 8.36 -1.27
CA SER A 749 -1.67 7.64 -2.24
C SER A 749 -0.98 6.38 -2.75
N TYR A 750 0.30 6.45 -3.16
CA TYR A 750 1.05 5.27 -3.59
C TYR A 750 1.24 4.23 -2.47
N LYS A 751 1.59 4.66 -1.25
CA LYS A 751 1.71 3.75 -0.09
C LYS A 751 0.41 2.97 0.14
N ASP A 752 -0.72 3.66 0.18
CA ASP A 752 -1.98 3.06 0.59
C ASP A 752 -2.65 2.23 -0.52
N HIS A 753 -2.48 2.61 -1.80
CA HIS A 753 -2.86 1.76 -2.92
C HIS A 753 -2.01 0.48 -2.98
N LEU A 754 -0.69 0.57 -2.82
CA LEU A 754 0.19 -0.61 -2.81
C LEU A 754 -0.11 -1.53 -1.62
N LYS A 755 -0.41 -1.00 -0.42
CA LYS A 755 -0.91 -1.80 0.71
C LYS A 755 -2.20 -2.55 0.35
N ASN A 756 -3.14 -1.92 -0.37
CA ASN A 756 -4.38 -2.55 -0.81
C ASN A 756 -4.18 -3.59 -1.94
N VAL A 757 -3.22 -3.38 -2.85
CA VAL A 757 -2.80 -4.43 -3.82
C VAL A 757 -2.21 -5.63 -3.08
N LEU A 758 -1.31 -5.39 -2.11
CA LEU A 758 -0.73 -6.46 -1.30
C LEU A 758 -1.79 -7.21 -0.48
N ARG A 759 -2.83 -6.52 -0.04
CA ARG A 759 -4.00 -7.12 0.61
C ARG A 759 -4.74 -8.09 -0.30
N SER A 760 -5.01 -7.71 -1.56
CA SER A 760 -5.60 -8.62 -2.55
C SER A 760 -4.73 -9.85 -2.84
N ILE A 761 -3.41 -9.71 -2.86
CA ILE A 761 -2.48 -10.84 -3.01
C ILE A 761 -2.59 -11.77 -1.78
N ASN A 762 -2.41 -11.24 -0.58
CA ASN A 762 -2.22 -12.04 0.65
C ASN A 762 -3.51 -12.56 1.29
N GLU A 763 -4.58 -11.76 1.34
CA GLU A 763 -5.85 -12.14 1.98
C GLU A 763 -6.82 -12.84 1.01
N HIS A 764 -6.73 -12.54 -0.29
CA HIS A 764 -7.73 -12.94 -1.29
C HIS A 764 -7.17 -13.79 -2.44
N GLY A 765 -5.84 -14.00 -2.51
CA GLY A 765 -5.18 -14.85 -3.50
C GLY A 765 -5.32 -14.33 -4.94
N VAL A 766 -5.32 -13.02 -5.15
CA VAL A 766 -5.32 -12.41 -6.49
C VAL A 766 -3.92 -12.48 -7.08
N ASP A 767 -3.79 -13.02 -8.30
CA ASP A 767 -2.53 -13.15 -9.03
C ASP A 767 -2.06 -11.82 -9.64
N VAL A 768 -1.65 -10.87 -8.79
CA VAL A 768 -1.10 -9.57 -9.22
C VAL A 768 0.42 -9.67 -9.35
N LYS A 769 0.94 -9.36 -10.54
CA LYS A 769 2.35 -9.54 -10.93
C LYS A 769 3.14 -8.24 -11.14
N GLY A 770 2.52 -7.08 -10.97
CA GLY A 770 3.25 -5.82 -10.98
C GLY A 770 2.39 -4.59 -10.77
N PHE A 771 3.07 -3.47 -10.54
CA PHE A 771 2.49 -2.16 -10.32
C PHE A 771 3.29 -1.09 -11.06
N PHE A 772 2.59 -0.32 -11.89
CA PHE A 772 3.14 0.75 -12.71
C PHE A 772 2.53 2.08 -12.28
N ALA A 773 3.38 2.98 -11.79
CA ALA A 773 2.98 4.32 -11.39
C ALA A 773 2.62 5.19 -12.61
N TRP A 774 1.47 5.87 -12.57
CA TRP A 774 1.11 6.98 -13.47
C TRP A 774 1.47 8.32 -12.79
N SER A 775 2.55 8.99 -13.20
CA SER A 775 3.50 8.60 -14.26
C SER A 775 4.94 9.00 -13.93
N LEU A 776 5.89 8.66 -14.80
CA LEU A 776 7.30 9.01 -14.58
C LEU A 776 7.48 10.54 -14.47
N MET A 777 6.79 11.31 -15.31
CA MET A 777 6.94 12.76 -15.46
C MET A 777 5.59 13.47 -15.60
N ASP A 778 5.53 14.71 -15.12
CA ASP A 778 4.43 15.62 -15.49
C ASP A 778 4.42 15.75 -17.01
N ASN A 779 3.24 15.62 -17.64
CA ASN A 779 3.08 15.41 -19.08
C ASN A 779 1.81 16.10 -19.60
N PHE A 780 1.49 15.92 -20.89
CA PHE A 780 0.26 16.46 -21.50
C PHE A 780 -0.96 15.61 -21.09
N GLU A 781 -1.74 16.04 -20.11
CA GLU A 781 -2.89 15.30 -19.58
C GLU A 781 -4.18 15.60 -20.37
N TRP A 782 -4.14 15.27 -21.65
CA TRP A 782 -5.30 15.29 -22.57
C TRP A 782 -6.09 16.62 -22.53
N GLY A 783 -7.39 16.59 -22.20
CA GLY A 783 -8.24 17.79 -22.10
C GLY A 783 -7.85 18.76 -20.97
N SER A 784 -6.98 18.36 -20.04
CA SER A 784 -6.38 19.24 -19.04
C SER A 784 -5.05 19.86 -19.50
N GLY A 785 -4.46 19.41 -20.61
CA GLY A 785 -3.17 19.90 -21.09
C GLY A 785 -2.08 19.79 -20.03
N TYR A 786 -1.34 20.85 -19.79
CA TYR A 786 -0.33 20.92 -18.72
C TYR A 786 -0.87 21.60 -17.44
N ALA A 787 -2.19 21.74 -17.28
CA ALA A 787 -2.81 22.37 -16.10
C ALA A 787 -2.79 21.48 -14.84
N VAL A 788 -2.44 20.19 -14.97
CA VAL A 788 -2.30 19.22 -13.87
C VAL A 788 -1.02 18.39 -14.03
N ARG A 789 -0.60 17.71 -12.96
CA ARG A 789 0.75 17.14 -12.81
C ARG A 789 0.72 15.76 -12.16
N PHE A 790 0.67 14.69 -12.95
CA PHE A 790 0.69 13.29 -12.46
C PHE A 790 2.10 12.72 -12.16
N GLY A 791 3.18 13.43 -12.48
CA GLY A 791 4.53 12.88 -12.48
C GLY A 791 5.14 12.64 -11.11
N LEU A 792 6.03 11.64 -11.03
CA LEU A 792 7.02 11.50 -9.96
C LEU A 792 8.16 12.53 -10.12
N PHE A 793 8.54 12.85 -11.36
CA PHE A 793 9.40 13.99 -11.69
C PHE A 793 8.56 15.20 -12.10
N TYR A 794 8.81 16.34 -11.45
CA TYR A 794 8.33 17.64 -11.90
C TYR A 794 9.05 18.05 -13.19
N VAL A 795 8.28 18.44 -14.21
CA VAL A 795 8.82 18.98 -15.46
C VAL A 795 8.66 20.51 -15.47
N ASP A 796 9.79 21.20 -15.53
CA ASP A 796 9.85 22.66 -15.61
C ASP A 796 9.65 23.12 -17.06
N TYR A 797 8.38 23.29 -17.44
CA TYR A 797 7.96 23.74 -18.76
C TYR A 797 8.54 25.12 -19.15
N SER A 798 8.96 25.94 -18.18
CA SER A 798 9.56 27.25 -18.41
C SER A 798 11.07 27.21 -18.71
N ASN A 799 11.72 26.09 -18.39
CA ASN A 799 13.18 26.00 -18.21
C ASN A 799 13.75 24.81 -18.97
N ASN A 800 13.55 24.81 -20.29
CA ASN A 800 14.01 23.75 -21.20
C ASN A 800 13.60 22.34 -20.74
N LEU A 801 12.35 22.19 -20.26
CA LEU A 801 11.74 20.90 -19.86
C LEU A 801 12.54 20.12 -18.81
N LYS A 802 13.26 20.84 -17.92
CA LYS A 802 14.16 20.21 -16.95
C LYS A 802 13.37 19.40 -15.92
N ARG A 803 13.78 18.14 -15.72
CA ARG A 803 13.22 17.21 -14.73
C ARG A 803 13.80 17.49 -13.35
N TYR A 804 12.96 17.47 -12.33
CA TYR A 804 13.33 17.55 -10.92
C TYR A 804 12.57 16.48 -10.11
N PRO A 805 13.23 15.67 -9.24
CA PRO A 805 12.55 14.62 -8.48
C PRO A 805 11.70 15.22 -7.35
N LYS A 806 10.39 14.90 -7.32
CA LYS A 806 9.51 15.24 -6.20
C LYS A 806 9.84 14.36 -4.97
N ASN A 807 9.22 14.63 -3.81
CA ASN A 807 9.44 13.85 -2.59
C ASN A 807 9.06 12.37 -2.76
N SER A 808 8.00 12.07 -3.50
CA SER A 808 7.60 10.69 -3.85
C SER A 808 8.72 9.86 -4.50
N VAL A 809 9.64 10.47 -5.26
CA VAL A 809 10.83 9.78 -5.82
C VAL A 809 11.80 9.31 -4.73
N LYS A 810 11.92 10.04 -3.62
CA LYS A 810 12.76 9.66 -2.47
C LYS A 810 12.16 8.45 -1.76
N TRP A 811 10.84 8.45 -1.57
CA TRP A 811 10.14 7.29 -1.00
C TRP A 811 10.25 6.06 -1.91
N PHE A 812 10.00 6.17 -3.22
CA PHE A 812 10.19 5.06 -4.16
C PHE A 812 11.63 4.52 -4.14
N LYS A 813 12.65 5.38 -4.09
CA LYS A 813 14.07 4.96 -3.95
C LYS A 813 14.36 4.18 -2.66
N GLN A 814 13.62 4.45 -1.57
CA GLN A 814 13.74 3.71 -0.32
C GLN A 814 12.97 2.38 -0.40
N PHE A 815 11.72 2.43 -0.82
CA PHE A 815 10.81 1.28 -0.95
C PHE A 815 11.32 0.23 -1.95
N LEU A 816 11.86 0.65 -3.10
CA LEU A 816 12.41 -0.22 -4.15
C LEU A 816 13.88 -0.60 -3.94
N ARG A 817 14.49 -0.19 -2.83
CA ARG A 817 15.90 -0.49 -2.53
C ARG A 817 16.12 -2.00 -2.48
N ARG A 818 17.13 -2.46 -3.23
CA ARG A 818 17.64 -3.83 -3.18
C ARG A 818 18.81 -3.91 -2.21
N ASP A 819 18.87 -4.97 -1.42
CA ASP A 819 20.07 -5.34 -0.68
C ASP A 819 21.17 -5.82 -1.63
N SER A 820 22.42 -5.59 -1.24
CA SER A 820 23.63 -5.82 -2.06
C SER A 820 23.92 -7.30 -2.39
N HIS A 821 23.03 -8.22 -2.00
CA HIS A 821 23.14 -9.66 -2.18
C HIS A 821 21.90 -10.27 -2.87
N SER A 822 20.86 -9.49 -3.19
CA SER A 822 19.74 -9.98 -4.01
C SER A 822 20.18 -10.15 -5.47
N PRO A 823 19.94 -11.29 -6.12
CA PRO A 823 20.19 -11.44 -7.55
C PRO A 823 19.29 -10.48 -8.34
N VAL A 824 19.85 -9.85 -9.36
CA VAL A 824 19.07 -9.06 -10.33
C VAL A 824 18.17 -10.03 -11.11
N PRO A 825 16.88 -9.72 -11.35
CA PRO A 825 16.05 -10.48 -12.29
C PRO A 825 16.67 -10.44 -13.69
N HIS A 826 17.46 -11.46 -14.03
CA HIS A 826 18.26 -11.45 -15.25
C HIS A 826 17.39 -11.52 -16.51
N ALA A 827 17.22 -10.37 -17.16
CA ALA A 827 17.11 -10.34 -18.62
C ALA A 827 18.35 -11.07 -19.18
N ARG A 828 18.17 -12.30 -19.67
CA ARG A 828 19.29 -13.12 -20.17
C ARG A 828 19.87 -12.45 -21.43
N PRO A 829 21.17 -12.10 -21.46
CA PRO A 829 21.80 -11.64 -22.68
C PRO A 829 21.81 -12.78 -23.72
N LEU A 830 21.22 -12.54 -24.89
CA LEU A 830 21.33 -13.44 -26.04
C LEU A 830 22.69 -13.23 -26.74
N SER A 831 23.75 -13.73 -26.12
CA SER A 831 25.09 -13.73 -26.73
C SER A 831 25.17 -14.74 -27.87
N ALA A 832 25.11 -14.26 -29.11
CA ALA A 832 25.29 -15.09 -30.30
C ALA A 832 26.77 -15.20 -30.69
N SER A 833 27.38 -16.38 -30.50
CA SER A 833 28.65 -16.77 -31.11
C SER A 833 28.70 -18.28 -31.38
N ASP A 834 29.24 -18.64 -32.54
CA ASP A 834 29.42 -20.00 -33.06
C ASP A 834 29.96 -21.08 -32.10
N GLU A 835 29.31 -22.25 -32.12
CA GLU A 835 30.07 -23.52 -32.28
C GLU A 835 29.48 -24.35 -33.42
N LYS A 836 30.22 -24.41 -34.55
CA LYS A 836 30.02 -25.43 -35.59
C LYS A 836 30.91 -26.64 -35.28
N SER A 837 30.34 -27.75 -34.83
CA SER A 837 31.01 -29.05 -35.00
C SER A 837 30.07 -30.19 -35.37
N LYS A 838 30.27 -30.67 -36.61
CA LYS A 838 30.06 -32.03 -37.14
C LYS A 838 28.90 -32.89 -36.61
N ILE A 839 27.91 -33.08 -37.48
CA ILE A 839 27.25 -34.38 -37.66
C ILE A 839 28.15 -35.25 -38.56
N GLU A 840 28.37 -36.52 -38.20
CA GLU A 840 28.92 -37.57 -39.08
C GLU A 840 28.36 -38.94 -38.62
N ASP A 841 28.19 -39.90 -39.55
CA ASP A 841 27.30 -41.07 -39.43
C ASP A 841 27.71 -42.17 -38.42
N GLY A 842 26.76 -43.02 -37.98
CA GLY A 842 27.05 -44.04 -36.93
C GLY A 842 26.06 -45.18 -36.62
N LEU A 843 25.34 -45.75 -37.60
CA LEU A 843 24.75 -47.12 -37.61
C LEU A 843 24.02 -47.72 -36.37
N VAL A 844 22.74 -48.08 -36.56
CA VAL A 844 21.91 -48.92 -35.67
C VAL A 844 22.23 -50.42 -35.83
N PRO A 845 22.23 -51.24 -34.75
CA PRO A 845 21.31 -52.39 -34.72
C PRO A 845 20.66 -52.71 -33.35
N ASP A 846 19.33 -52.58 -33.35
CA ASP A 846 18.30 -53.46 -32.74
C ASP A 846 18.65 -54.44 -31.59
N ALA A 847 17.98 -54.26 -30.44
CA ALA A 847 17.85 -55.28 -29.38
C ALA A 847 16.44 -55.29 -28.74
N LYS A 848 15.39 -55.62 -29.51
CA LYS A 848 14.06 -55.96 -28.95
C LYS A 848 14.16 -57.09 -27.92
N ARG A 849 13.43 -56.99 -26.80
CA ARG A 849 12.18 -57.75 -26.52
C ARG A 849 11.57 -57.45 -25.13
N PRO A 850 10.28 -57.79 -24.86
CA PRO A 850 9.47 -57.06 -23.87
C PRO A 850 8.65 -57.94 -22.89
N ARG A 851 7.68 -57.28 -22.23
CA ARG A 851 6.27 -57.66 -22.01
C ARG A 851 5.79 -58.10 -20.62
N ASN A 852 4.53 -57.75 -20.40
CA ASN A 852 3.56 -58.12 -19.36
C ASN A 852 3.70 -57.36 -18.03
N ALA A 853 2.60 -56.92 -17.40
CA ALA A 853 1.18 -57.03 -17.76
C ALA A 853 0.53 -55.65 -17.92
#